data_AF-A0A2P9D894-F1
#
_entry.id   AF-A0A2P9D894-F1
#
_cell.length_a   1.000
_cell.length_b   1.000
_cell.length_c   1.000
_cell.angle_alpha   90.00
_cell.angle_beta   90.00
_cell.angle_gamma   90.00
#
_symmetry.space_group_name_H-M   'P 1'
#
loop_
_entity.id
_entity.type
_entity.pdbx_description
1 polymer ?
#
loop_
_entity_poly.entity_id
_entity_poly.type
_entity_poly.pdbx_seq_one_letter_code
_entity_poly.pdbx_strand_id
1 'polypeptide(L)'
;MSYIKRLILFMLLFYSHVKIKKLFIKLSNVNIFFAEAKKNGKKEFFFFLLNIKKNSQQKKNYHITKRNTINKSDFLYSFLNEEGNSSNKEYRNLKDEEKYNIIQNIKKYCECTKKYKRLPTREVVIGNVKIGGNNKIAIQTMASCDTRNVEECVYQIRKCKDLGADIVRLTVQGVQEAQASYHIKEKLLSENVNIPLVADIHFNPKIALMAADVFEKIRVNPGNYVDGRKKWIDKVYKTKEEFDEGKLFIKEKFVPLIEKCKRLNRAIRIGTNHGSLSSRVLSYYGDTPLGMVESAFEFSDLCIENNFYNLVFSMKASNAYVMIQSYRLLVSKQYERNMMFPIHLGVTEAGFGDNGRIKSYLGIGSLLYDGIGDTIRISLTEDPWEELIPCKKLIENLKKRIFYHEKFKEDNELKNYEMDIKNVLNFEENYRNFNNIKKRNVEKNNNVLHEECTIGNVVTIKELEDSLQIFKDLNLEVDSNGNLKKGAKTTDMVIINDFHNITNLGKKTVDKLMQVGINIVVQYEPHNMEFIEKMELNNDDNNNNNILFYVDIKNIINSSEKNIKISNSKGYGLILNGKEDIQTIKKIKELNPRPLFILLKSDNIYEHVLITRRINELLQSLNINIPYIHYVNINSDNYDDILVNSTLYAGSCLMDLMGDGLIVNVTNDVLTNKKKIETKYDEKEEVEEEGKNKDIHRLLSRVALNSFLTLNILQDTRIRLFKTDYIACPSCGRTLFNIQETTKKIMKLTGHLKGVKIAVMGCIVNGIGEMADAHFGYVGSAPKKIDLYYGKELVERNIPEEEACDKLIELIKKHNKWKDP
;
A
#
# COMPACT_ATOMS: atom_id res chain seq x y z
N MET A 1 22.09 -22.82 56.59
CA MET A 1 22.47 -21.39 56.57
C MET A 1 22.09 -20.79 55.21
N SER A 2 21.27 -19.73 55.18
CA SER A 2 20.90 -19.03 53.94
C SER A 2 22.14 -18.64 53.12
N TYR A 3 22.11 -18.82 51.79
CA TYR A 3 23.20 -18.48 50.85
C TYR A 3 23.77 -17.07 51.10
N ILE A 4 22.91 -16.14 51.53
CA ILE A 4 23.28 -14.76 51.89
C ILE A 4 24.28 -14.74 53.05
N LYS A 5 24.09 -15.57 54.09
CA LYS A 5 25.01 -15.59 55.24
C LYS A 5 26.41 -16.07 54.88
N ARG A 6 26.55 -17.06 53.98
CA ARG A 6 27.86 -17.54 53.51
C ARG A 6 28.58 -16.50 52.65
N LEU A 7 27.82 -15.78 51.83
CA LEU A 7 28.33 -14.72 50.98
C LEU A 7 28.83 -13.52 51.80
N ILE A 8 28.08 -13.13 52.83
CA ILE A 8 28.47 -12.09 53.78
C ILE A 8 29.72 -12.52 54.55
N LEU A 9 29.79 -13.79 54.99
CA LEU A 9 30.97 -14.33 55.68
C LEU A 9 32.22 -14.30 54.78
N PHE A 10 32.07 -14.67 53.50
CA PHE A 10 33.14 -14.59 52.51
C PHE A 10 33.62 -13.15 52.31
N MET A 11 32.71 -12.18 52.21
CA MET A 11 33.10 -10.78 52.06
C MET A 11 33.77 -10.22 53.33
N LEU A 12 33.31 -10.60 54.52
CA LEU A 12 33.94 -10.17 55.77
C LEU A 12 35.33 -10.77 55.99
N LEU A 13 35.63 -11.95 55.40
CA LEU A 13 36.95 -12.58 55.45
C LEU A 13 38.01 -11.87 54.62
N PHE A 14 37.62 -11.15 53.57
CA PHE A 14 38.56 -10.60 52.59
C PHE A 14 38.53 -9.06 52.48
N TYR A 15 37.59 -8.39 53.13
CA TYR A 15 37.37 -6.95 53.03
C TYR A 15 37.24 -6.34 54.43
N SER A 16 37.85 -5.17 54.65
CA SER A 16 37.92 -4.52 55.98
C SER A 16 36.65 -3.76 56.35
N HIS A 17 35.80 -3.45 55.36
CA HIS A 17 34.49 -2.84 55.59
C HIS A 17 33.51 -3.30 54.50
N VAL A 18 32.32 -3.76 54.89
CA VAL A 18 31.27 -4.19 53.97
C VAL A 18 29.95 -3.57 54.39
N LYS A 19 29.35 -2.77 53.51
CA LYS A 19 28.05 -2.12 53.69
C LYS A 19 27.06 -2.62 52.64
N ILE A 20 26.04 -3.36 53.09
CA ILE A 20 25.01 -3.90 52.20
C ILE A 20 23.82 -2.96 52.19
N LYS A 21 23.44 -2.49 51.00
CA LYS A 21 22.22 -1.74 50.73
C LYS A 21 21.24 -2.61 49.95
N LYS A 22 19.99 -2.62 50.41
CA LYS A 22 18.90 -3.31 49.70
C LYS A 22 18.33 -2.38 48.63
N LEU A 23 18.30 -2.81 47.38
CA LEU A 23 17.63 -2.10 46.31
C LEU A 23 16.40 -2.91 45.88
N PHE A 24 15.20 -2.38 46.12
CA PHE A 24 13.97 -3.02 45.68
C PHE A 24 13.63 -2.58 44.26
N ILE A 25 13.75 -3.49 43.30
CA ILE A 25 13.15 -3.32 41.98
C ILE A 25 12.13 -4.45 41.82
N LYS A 26 10.85 -4.10 41.72
CA LYS A 26 9.76 -5.08 41.65
C LYS A 26 9.53 -5.48 40.19
N LEU A 27 10.42 -6.32 39.67
CA LEU A 27 10.20 -7.09 38.45
C LEU A 27 10.34 -8.57 38.83
N SER A 28 9.21 -9.28 38.82
CA SER A 28 9.17 -10.75 38.72
C SER A 28 9.96 -11.53 39.79
N ASN A 29 9.73 -11.27 41.08
CA ASN A 29 10.19 -12.08 42.24
C ASN A 29 11.71 -12.22 42.48
N VAL A 30 12.56 -11.38 41.88
CA VAL A 30 14.01 -11.38 42.17
C VAL A 30 14.38 -10.23 43.11
N ASN A 31 15.09 -10.55 44.20
CA ASN A 31 15.65 -9.51 45.08
C ASN A 31 17.09 -9.22 44.66
N ILE A 32 17.39 -7.95 44.40
CA ILE A 32 18.74 -7.47 44.10
C ILE A 32 19.34 -6.81 45.34
N PHE A 33 20.53 -7.26 45.73
CA PHE A 33 21.29 -6.67 46.82
C PHE A 33 22.56 -6.03 46.28
N PHE A 34 22.85 -4.84 46.79
CA PHE A 34 24.06 -4.11 46.49
C PHE A 34 24.96 -4.13 47.72
N ALA A 35 26.21 -4.53 47.57
CA ALA A 35 27.19 -4.45 48.64
C ALA A 35 28.36 -3.57 48.20
N GLU A 36 28.64 -2.53 48.98
CA GLU A 36 29.87 -1.75 48.88
C GLU A 36 30.87 -2.34 49.87
N ALA A 37 32.04 -2.75 49.39
CA ALA A 37 33.12 -3.24 50.24
C ALA A 37 34.41 -2.46 50.01
N LYS A 38 35.25 -2.36 51.04
CA LYS A 38 36.59 -1.76 50.96
C LYS A 38 37.66 -2.79 51.24
N LYS A 39 38.68 -2.81 50.39
CA LYS A 39 39.93 -3.55 50.60
C LYS A 39 41.09 -2.64 50.22
N ASN A 40 42.06 -2.48 51.12
CA ASN A 40 43.25 -1.64 50.93
C ASN A 40 42.92 -0.23 50.41
N GLY A 41 41.91 0.42 51.00
CA GLY A 41 41.51 1.79 50.67
C GLY A 41 40.66 1.96 49.41
N LYS A 42 40.64 0.99 48.48
CA LYS A 42 39.80 1.02 47.28
C LYS A 42 38.39 0.50 47.56
N LYS A 43 37.39 1.19 47.02
CA LYS A 43 35.97 0.82 47.09
C LYS A 43 35.63 -0.10 45.92
N GLU A 44 35.06 -1.25 46.24
CA GLU A 44 34.55 -2.23 45.29
C GLU A 44 33.05 -2.43 45.52
N PHE A 45 32.32 -2.64 44.42
CA PHE A 45 30.87 -2.75 44.44
C PHE A 45 30.46 -4.10 43.89
N PHE A 46 29.60 -4.79 44.62
CA PHE A 46 29.12 -6.13 44.28
C PHE A 46 27.60 -6.11 44.16
N PHE A 47 27.10 -6.73 43.10
CA PHE A 47 25.67 -6.91 42.85
C PHE A 47 25.32 -8.39 42.97
N PHE A 48 24.27 -8.69 43.72
CA PHE A 48 23.82 -10.05 43.93
C PHE A 48 22.34 -10.18 43.58
N LEU A 49 22.05 -11.13 42.70
CA LEU A 49 20.70 -11.53 42.31
C LEU A 49 20.31 -12.77 43.10
N LEU A 50 19.30 -12.66 43.96
CA LEU A 50 18.79 -13.80 44.73
C LEU A 50 17.39 -14.13 44.25
N ASN A 51 17.31 -15.26 43.54
CA ASN A 51 16.06 -15.81 43.04
C ASN A 51 15.40 -16.63 44.16
N ILE A 52 14.19 -16.26 44.56
CA ILE A 52 13.45 -17.02 45.58
C ILE A 52 12.35 -17.81 44.88
N LYS A 53 12.66 -19.05 44.48
CA LYS A 53 11.62 -20.09 44.30
C LYS A 53 12.09 -21.43 44.90
N LYS A 54 11.21 -22.01 45.71
CA LYS A 54 11.30 -23.36 46.30
C LYS A 54 11.02 -24.42 45.23
N ASN A 55 11.77 -25.54 45.32
CA ASN A 55 11.56 -26.88 44.73
C ASN A 55 11.53 -26.97 43.20
N SER A 56 12.03 -28.03 42.53
CA SER A 56 12.77 -29.25 42.89
C SER A 56 13.34 -29.83 41.58
N GLN A 57 14.46 -30.53 41.66
CA GLN A 57 15.07 -31.37 40.60
C GLN A 57 15.55 -30.66 39.32
N GLN A 58 16.83 -30.30 39.28
CA GLN A 58 17.81 -30.82 38.32
C GLN A 58 19.19 -30.24 38.65
N LYS A 59 20.14 -31.13 38.98
CA LYS A 59 21.55 -30.78 39.17
C LYS A 59 22.16 -30.45 37.81
N LYS A 60 22.64 -29.22 37.60
CA LYS A 60 23.68 -28.92 36.62
C LYS A 60 24.82 -28.19 37.34
N ASN A 61 26.02 -28.76 37.26
CA ASN A 61 27.26 -28.20 37.79
C ASN A 61 27.61 -26.93 37.01
N TYR A 62 27.94 -25.84 37.71
CA TYR A 62 28.47 -24.62 37.11
C TYR A 62 29.93 -24.46 37.51
N HIS A 63 30.83 -24.50 36.53
CA HIS A 63 32.23 -24.12 36.70
C HIS A 63 32.33 -22.59 36.81
N ILE A 64 33.09 -22.11 37.80
CA ILE A 64 33.45 -20.69 37.95
C ILE A 64 34.79 -20.50 37.26
N THR A 65 34.83 -19.74 36.17
CA THR A 65 36.06 -19.19 35.60
C THR A 65 36.21 -17.73 36.04
N LYS A 66 37.36 -17.40 36.65
CA LYS A 66 37.78 -16.03 36.96
C LYS A 66 38.04 -15.28 35.65
N ARG A 67 37.38 -14.14 35.43
CA ARG A 67 37.85 -13.11 34.49
C ARG A 67 37.99 -11.77 35.21
N ASN A 68 39.06 -11.08 34.85
CA ASN A 68 39.59 -9.87 35.47
C ASN A 68 38.62 -8.68 35.37
N THR A 69 38.83 -7.74 36.29
CA THR A 69 38.22 -6.41 36.41
C THR A 69 37.92 -5.73 35.09
N ILE A 70 36.65 -5.45 34.83
CA ILE A 70 36.13 -4.71 33.68
C ILE A 70 35.84 -3.26 34.09
N ASN A 71 36.26 -2.31 33.27
CA ASN A 71 36.01 -0.87 33.45
C ASN A 71 34.51 -0.54 33.35
N LYS A 72 34.09 0.53 34.06
CA LYS A 72 32.68 0.94 34.21
C LYS A 72 31.92 1.22 32.90
N SER A 73 32.63 1.49 31.80
CA SER A 73 32.05 1.72 30.47
C SER A 73 31.57 0.45 29.77
N ASP A 74 32.23 -0.69 30.03
CA ASP A 74 32.01 -1.92 29.25
C ASP A 74 30.88 -2.77 29.85
N PHE A 75 30.58 -2.61 31.14
CA PHE A 75 29.46 -3.30 31.80
C PHE A 75 28.09 -2.75 31.37
N LEU A 76 27.98 -1.46 31.08
CA LEU A 76 26.76 -0.87 30.54
C LEU A 76 26.52 -1.29 29.08
N TYR A 77 27.61 -1.48 28.33
CA TYR A 77 27.54 -1.99 26.95
C TYR A 77 27.21 -3.48 26.86
N SER A 78 27.61 -4.31 27.83
CA SER A 78 27.27 -5.74 27.82
C SER A 78 25.85 -6.02 28.33
N PHE A 79 25.35 -5.25 29.32
CA PHE A 79 24.00 -5.46 29.86
C PHE A 79 22.89 -5.06 28.86
N LEU A 80 23.19 -4.16 27.92
CA LEU A 80 22.28 -3.82 26.81
C LEU A 80 22.34 -4.80 25.64
N ASN A 81 23.32 -5.72 25.61
CA ASN A 81 23.54 -6.64 24.48
C ASN A 81 23.28 -8.13 24.81
N GLU A 82 22.95 -8.51 26.05
CA GLU A 82 22.78 -9.93 26.43
C GLU A 82 21.35 -10.49 26.36
N GLU A 83 20.35 -9.74 25.89
CA GLU A 83 19.07 -10.34 25.39
C GLU A 83 19.05 -10.52 23.87
N GLY A 84 20.23 -10.49 23.23
CA GLY A 84 20.40 -10.64 21.78
C GLY A 84 21.20 -11.87 21.37
N ASN A 85 21.03 -13.03 22.02
CA ASN A 85 21.67 -14.26 21.56
C ASN A 85 20.85 -15.52 21.88
N SER A 86 19.82 -15.76 21.07
CA SER A 86 19.32 -17.11 20.82
C SER A 86 18.87 -17.30 19.37
N SER A 87 19.78 -17.11 18.41
CA SER A 87 19.70 -17.75 17.08
C SER A 87 20.99 -17.54 16.27
N ASN A 88 22.14 -17.97 16.79
CA ASN A 88 23.32 -18.22 15.97
C ASN A 88 23.19 -19.61 15.32
N LYS A 89 22.30 -19.71 14.33
CA LYS A 89 22.47 -20.67 13.23
C LYS A 89 23.07 -19.88 12.07
N GLU A 90 24.11 -20.43 11.47
CA GLU A 90 24.87 -19.79 10.40
C GLU A 90 23.95 -19.15 9.35
N TYR A 91 24.05 -17.83 9.19
CA TYR A 91 23.45 -17.04 8.10
C TYR A 91 23.85 -17.52 6.69
N ARG A 92 24.74 -18.51 6.59
CA ARG A 92 25.36 -19.00 5.37
C ARG A 92 24.43 -19.79 4.44
N ASN A 93 23.33 -20.34 4.95
CA ASN A 93 22.46 -21.26 4.19
C ASN A 93 20.97 -20.88 4.18
N LEU A 94 20.62 -19.66 4.61
CA LEU A 94 19.21 -19.28 4.71
C LEU A 94 18.63 -18.99 3.30
N LYS A 95 17.60 -19.75 2.90
CA LYS A 95 16.82 -19.48 1.67
C LYS A 95 16.15 -18.10 1.79
N ASP A 96 15.77 -17.46 0.68
CA ASP A 96 15.10 -16.14 0.71
C ASP A 96 13.89 -16.13 1.68
N GLU A 97 13.14 -17.24 1.73
CA GLU A 97 12.04 -17.47 2.69
C GLU A 97 12.44 -17.39 4.17
N GLU A 98 13.68 -17.72 4.52
CA GLU A 98 14.18 -17.67 5.90
C GLU A 98 14.73 -16.28 6.28
N LYS A 99 15.13 -15.45 5.32
CA LYS A 99 15.41 -14.02 5.55
C LYS A 99 14.14 -13.23 5.88
N TYR A 100 13.00 -13.62 5.28
CA TYR A 100 11.68 -13.12 5.67
C TYR A 100 11.31 -13.49 7.11
N ASN A 101 11.86 -14.57 7.68
CA ASN A 101 11.54 -14.99 9.04
C ASN A 101 12.15 -14.07 10.14
N ILE A 102 13.11 -13.19 9.81
CA ILE A 102 13.63 -12.16 10.74
C ILE A 102 12.54 -11.12 11.08
N ILE A 103 11.52 -11.00 10.23
CA ILE A 103 10.36 -10.11 10.41
C ILE A 103 9.39 -10.67 11.46
N GLN A 104 9.52 -11.94 11.90
CA GLN A 104 8.48 -12.65 12.68
C GLN A 104 8.08 -12.05 14.05
N ASN A 105 8.82 -11.08 14.59
CA ASN A 105 8.59 -10.52 15.94
C ASN A 105 8.24 -9.02 15.98
N ILE A 106 7.52 -8.49 14.98
CA ILE A 106 7.02 -7.11 15.00
C ILE A 106 5.91 -6.93 16.03
N LYS A 107 6.14 -5.99 16.95
CA LYS A 107 5.28 -5.75 18.12
C LYS A 107 4.10 -4.82 17.82
N LYS A 108 4.32 -3.74 17.06
CA LYS A 108 3.31 -2.68 16.82
C LYS A 108 3.68 -1.85 15.59
N TYR A 109 2.79 -1.73 14.60
CA TYR A 109 2.96 -0.80 13.46
C TYR A 109 1.82 0.23 13.36
N CYS A 110 0.79 0.10 14.18
CA CYS A 110 -0.40 0.95 14.20
C CYS A 110 -0.80 1.20 15.65
N GLU A 111 -1.35 2.40 15.95
CA GLU A 111 -1.83 2.75 17.27
C GLU A 111 -3.14 2.05 17.65
N CYS A 112 -3.99 1.77 16.67
CA CYS A 112 -5.22 1.01 16.87
C CYS A 112 -5.76 0.49 15.53
N THR A 113 -6.04 -0.80 15.45
CA THR A 113 -6.58 -1.41 14.22
C THR A 113 -8.10 -1.31 14.12
N LYS A 114 -8.78 -0.95 15.22
CA LYS A 114 -10.25 -0.83 15.29
C LYS A 114 -10.76 0.60 15.11
N LYS A 115 -9.96 1.60 15.49
CA LYS A 115 -10.30 3.02 15.39
C LYS A 115 -9.10 3.76 14.85
N TYR A 116 -9.34 4.76 14.01
CA TYR A 116 -8.26 5.60 13.54
C TYR A 116 -7.56 6.28 14.73
N LYS A 117 -6.23 6.15 14.78
CA LYS A 117 -5.36 6.90 15.66
C LYS A 117 -4.11 7.27 14.89
N ARG A 118 -3.82 8.57 14.84
CA ARG A 118 -2.62 9.09 14.18
C ARG A 118 -1.37 8.59 14.89
N LEU A 119 -0.36 8.21 14.11
CA LEU A 119 0.95 7.83 14.63
C LEU A 119 1.61 9.03 15.35
N PRO A 120 2.08 8.88 16.60
CA PRO A 120 2.70 9.98 17.35
C PRO A 120 4.15 10.19 16.88
N THR A 121 4.33 10.98 15.83
CA THR A 121 5.64 11.33 15.28
C THR A 121 6.16 12.66 15.84
N ARG A 122 7.48 12.85 15.84
CA ARG A 122 8.12 14.14 16.19
C ARG A 122 7.67 15.24 15.23
N GLU A 123 7.52 16.46 15.73
CA GLU A 123 7.29 17.62 14.84
C GLU A 123 8.60 17.99 14.12
N VAL A 124 8.50 18.26 12.81
CA VAL A 124 9.59 18.77 11.98
C VAL A 124 9.11 20.00 11.23
N VAL A 125 9.89 21.08 11.31
CA VAL A 125 9.62 22.36 10.65
C VAL A 125 10.33 22.39 9.29
N ILE A 126 9.60 22.78 8.24
CA ILE A 126 10.08 22.91 6.87
C ILE A 126 9.62 24.29 6.38
N GLY A 127 10.48 25.31 6.53
CA GLY A 127 10.08 26.70 6.30
C GLY A 127 8.94 27.10 7.22
N ASN A 128 7.84 27.56 6.64
CA ASN A 128 6.60 27.89 7.36
C ASN A 128 5.64 26.70 7.56
N VAL A 129 5.98 25.50 7.06
CA VAL A 129 5.13 24.29 7.18
C VAL A 129 5.67 23.39 8.27
N LYS A 130 4.77 22.88 9.12
CA LYS A 130 5.07 21.87 10.13
C LYS A 130 4.46 20.53 9.73
N ILE A 131 5.22 19.46 9.87
CA ILE A 131 4.75 18.08 9.70
C ILE A 131 5.06 17.26 10.95
N GLY A 132 4.34 16.16 11.15
CA GLY A 132 4.45 15.36 12.37
C GLY A 132 3.59 15.87 13.52
N GLY A 133 3.67 15.21 14.67
CA GLY A 133 2.94 15.59 15.89
C GLY A 133 1.42 15.58 15.70
N ASN A 134 0.78 16.75 15.89
CA ASN A 134 -0.66 16.95 15.67
C ASN A 134 -0.97 17.81 14.44
N ASN A 135 0.03 18.12 13.61
CA ASN A 135 -0.15 18.95 12.41
C ASN A 135 -0.97 18.23 11.33
N LYS A 136 -1.59 19.01 10.44
CA LYS A 136 -2.28 18.45 9.27
C LYS A 136 -1.32 17.66 8.38
N ILE A 137 -1.86 16.67 7.66
CA ILE A 137 -1.10 15.97 6.61
C ILE A 137 -0.79 16.97 5.49
N ALA A 138 0.49 17.26 5.27
CA ALA A 138 0.89 18.23 4.24
C ALA A 138 0.89 17.62 2.83
N ILE A 139 0.34 18.34 1.86
CA ILE A 139 0.29 17.95 0.44
C ILE A 139 1.54 18.46 -0.27
N GLN A 140 2.29 17.55 -0.93
CA GLN A 140 3.44 17.93 -1.75
C GLN A 140 3.23 17.57 -3.22
N THR A 141 3.87 18.33 -4.09
CA THR A 141 4.05 17.99 -5.51
C THR A 141 5.51 18.22 -5.93
N MET A 142 5.85 17.94 -7.18
CA MET A 142 7.16 18.19 -7.76
C MET A 142 6.99 18.88 -9.10
N ALA A 143 7.69 19.99 -9.31
CA ALA A 143 7.67 20.68 -10.59
C ALA A 143 8.30 19.81 -11.68
N SER A 144 7.76 19.91 -12.90
CA SER A 144 8.26 19.21 -14.09
C SER A 144 9.21 20.08 -14.92
N CYS A 145 9.32 21.37 -14.61
CA CYS A 145 10.26 22.30 -15.23
C CYS A 145 11.72 21.82 -15.13
N ASP A 146 12.51 22.12 -16.16
CA ASP A 146 13.98 22.15 -16.01
C ASP A 146 14.33 23.26 -15.03
N THR A 147 15.03 22.92 -13.94
CA THR A 147 15.38 23.87 -12.87
C THR A 147 16.30 25.00 -13.33
N ARG A 148 16.93 24.89 -14.51
CA ARG A 148 17.68 25.98 -15.14
C ARG A 148 16.77 27.05 -15.74
N ASN A 149 15.52 26.70 -16.06
CA ASN A 149 14.52 27.65 -16.53
C ASN A 149 13.79 28.27 -15.34
N VAL A 150 14.32 29.39 -14.86
CA VAL A 150 13.82 30.11 -13.68
C VAL A 150 12.35 30.50 -13.83
N GLU A 151 11.99 31.09 -14.97
CA GLU A 151 10.63 31.60 -15.24
C GLU A 151 9.58 30.49 -15.21
N GLU A 152 9.84 29.40 -15.92
CA GLU A 152 8.98 28.22 -15.96
C GLU A 152 8.78 27.63 -14.56
N CYS A 153 9.87 27.50 -13.79
CA CYS A 153 9.78 26.97 -12.44
C CYS A 153 9.00 27.88 -11.49
N VAL A 154 9.21 29.20 -11.55
CA VAL A 154 8.44 30.17 -10.75
C VAL A 154 6.96 30.08 -11.09
N TYR A 155 6.61 30.03 -12.38
CA TYR A 155 5.23 29.84 -12.84
C TYR A 155 4.61 28.54 -12.28
N GLN A 156 5.28 27.40 -12.45
CA GLN A 156 4.76 26.11 -11.98
C GLN A 156 4.62 26.07 -10.46
N ILE A 157 5.61 26.59 -9.70
CA ILE A 157 5.58 26.64 -8.24
C ILE A 157 4.41 27.50 -7.75
N ARG A 158 4.23 28.70 -8.35
CA ARG A 158 3.11 29.59 -8.02
C ARG A 158 1.78 28.92 -8.29
N LYS A 159 1.60 28.34 -9.48
CA LYS A 159 0.37 27.60 -9.85
C LYS A 159 0.09 26.45 -8.87
N CYS A 160 1.10 25.68 -8.48
CA CYS A 160 0.94 24.60 -7.50
C CYS A 160 0.54 25.13 -6.12
N LYS A 161 1.14 26.24 -5.66
CA LYS A 161 0.77 26.91 -4.40
C LYS A 161 -0.69 27.38 -4.45
N ASP A 162 -1.08 28.06 -5.52
CA ASP A 162 -2.44 28.61 -5.69
C ASP A 162 -3.50 27.50 -5.69
N LEU A 163 -3.14 26.32 -6.22
CA LEU A 163 -3.98 25.11 -6.20
C LEU A 163 -3.88 24.31 -4.88
N GLY A 164 -3.13 24.78 -3.88
CA GLY A 164 -3.12 24.25 -2.53
C GLY A 164 -2.02 23.24 -2.20
N ALA A 165 -0.89 23.27 -2.91
CA ALA A 165 0.32 22.57 -2.48
C ALA A 165 0.90 23.23 -1.21
N ASP A 166 1.22 22.44 -0.19
CA ASP A 166 1.92 22.94 1.00
C ASP A 166 3.44 23.04 0.77
N ILE A 167 4.00 22.16 -0.06
CA ILE A 167 5.44 22.05 -0.31
C ILE A 167 5.67 21.66 -1.78
N VAL A 168 6.64 22.29 -2.46
CA VAL A 168 7.01 21.93 -3.84
C VAL A 168 8.46 21.43 -3.91
N ARG A 169 8.67 20.34 -4.66
CA ARG A 169 10.00 19.76 -4.89
C ARG A 169 10.55 20.16 -6.26
N LEU A 170 11.86 20.42 -6.32
CA LEU A 170 12.62 20.67 -7.55
C LEU A 170 13.73 19.62 -7.73
N THR A 171 14.06 19.33 -8.98
CA THR A 171 15.21 18.48 -9.30
C THR A 171 16.49 19.31 -9.23
N VAL A 172 17.48 18.89 -8.44
CA VAL A 172 18.79 19.55 -8.43
C VAL A 172 19.87 18.48 -8.58
N GLN A 173 20.42 18.30 -9.79
CA GLN A 173 21.45 17.28 -10.05
C GLN A 173 22.85 17.86 -10.28
N GLY A 174 22.95 19.14 -10.66
CA GLY A 174 24.21 19.80 -10.97
C GLY A 174 24.34 21.19 -10.35
N VAL A 175 25.49 21.81 -10.63
CA VAL A 175 25.84 23.14 -10.13
C VAL A 175 24.93 24.21 -10.74
N GLN A 176 24.58 24.07 -12.02
CA GLN A 176 23.73 25.02 -12.73
C GLN A 176 22.32 25.06 -12.14
N GLU A 177 21.71 23.91 -11.86
CA GLU A 177 20.41 23.84 -11.21
C GLU A 177 20.46 24.41 -9.78
N ALA A 178 21.54 24.14 -9.04
CA ALA A 178 21.72 24.68 -7.70
C ALA A 178 21.86 26.23 -7.72
N GLN A 179 22.58 26.77 -8.71
CA GLN A 179 22.70 28.22 -8.92
C GLN A 179 21.37 28.84 -9.34
N ALA A 180 20.68 28.26 -10.33
CA ALA A 180 19.36 28.74 -10.78
C ALA A 180 18.33 28.73 -9.65
N SER A 181 18.43 27.81 -8.71
CA SER A 181 17.55 27.74 -7.54
C SER A 181 17.61 28.99 -6.64
N TYR A 182 18.76 29.69 -6.59
CA TYR A 182 18.84 30.98 -5.88
C TYR A 182 17.91 32.01 -6.53
N HIS A 183 18.00 32.17 -7.84
CA HIS A 183 17.14 33.10 -8.59
C HIS A 183 15.66 32.73 -8.54
N ILE A 184 15.34 31.42 -8.59
CA ILE A 184 13.97 30.93 -8.38
C ILE A 184 13.46 31.39 -7.01
N LYS A 185 14.25 31.18 -5.95
CA LYS A 185 13.86 31.55 -4.58
C LYS A 185 13.72 33.06 -4.41
N GLU A 186 14.67 33.84 -4.92
CA GLU A 186 14.63 35.31 -4.90
C GLU A 186 13.38 35.84 -5.60
N LYS A 187 13.08 35.33 -6.80
CA LYS A 187 11.91 35.76 -7.57
C LYS A 187 10.61 35.43 -6.84
N LEU A 188 10.46 34.20 -6.33
CA LEU A 188 9.30 33.81 -5.52
C LEU A 188 9.12 34.72 -4.30
N LEU A 189 10.20 35.06 -3.60
CA LEU A 189 10.13 35.96 -2.44
C LEU A 189 9.76 37.40 -2.85
N SER A 190 10.30 37.91 -3.95
CA SER A 190 9.97 39.24 -4.49
C SER A 190 8.49 39.36 -4.88
N GLU A 191 7.86 38.25 -5.28
CA GLU A 191 6.45 38.14 -5.60
C GLU A 191 5.58 37.74 -4.38
N ASN A 192 6.15 37.74 -3.16
CA ASN A 192 5.49 37.32 -1.92
C ASN A 192 4.94 35.88 -1.95
N VAL A 193 5.53 35.02 -2.78
CA VAL A 193 5.20 33.60 -2.91
C VAL A 193 6.00 32.79 -1.89
N ASN A 194 5.55 32.81 -0.63
CA ASN A 194 6.17 32.00 0.43
C ASN A 194 5.65 30.54 0.44
N ILE A 195 6.40 29.64 -0.19
CA ILE A 195 6.19 28.18 -0.14
C ILE A 195 7.53 27.47 0.10
N PRO A 196 7.61 26.46 1.00
CA PRO A 196 8.84 25.72 1.21
C PRO A 196 9.23 24.90 -0.01
N LEU A 197 10.51 24.96 -0.36
CA LEU A 197 11.07 24.20 -1.47
C LEU A 197 11.88 23.00 -0.95
N VAL A 198 11.84 21.91 -1.73
CA VAL A 198 12.61 20.70 -1.47
C VAL A 198 13.57 20.42 -2.61
N ALA A 199 14.86 20.27 -2.31
CA ALA A 199 15.83 19.81 -3.30
C ALA A 199 15.80 18.28 -3.41
N ASP A 200 15.59 17.75 -4.62
CA ASP A 200 15.67 16.32 -4.91
C ASP A 200 17.08 15.95 -5.38
N ILE A 201 17.93 15.51 -4.44
CA ILE A 201 19.31 15.12 -4.71
C ILE A 201 19.40 13.60 -4.87
N HIS A 202 19.99 13.13 -5.97
CA HIS A 202 20.26 11.70 -6.18
C HIS A 202 21.73 11.38 -6.03
N PHE A 203 22.59 12.19 -6.65
CA PHE A 203 24.03 12.01 -6.67
C PHE A 203 24.72 13.27 -6.17
N ASN A 204 25.97 13.11 -5.73
CA ASN A 204 26.90 14.21 -5.45
C ASN A 204 26.61 15.01 -4.16
N PRO A 205 27.30 14.68 -3.06
CA PRO A 205 27.23 15.41 -1.80
C PRO A 205 27.48 16.92 -1.90
N LYS A 206 28.32 17.37 -2.87
CA LYS A 206 28.61 18.79 -3.07
C LYS A 206 27.35 19.57 -3.48
N ILE A 207 26.52 19.00 -4.33
CA ILE A 207 25.27 19.64 -4.78
C ILE A 207 24.26 19.71 -3.63
N ALA A 208 24.20 18.68 -2.78
CA ALA A 208 23.38 18.71 -1.58
C ALA A 208 23.77 19.85 -0.63
N LEU A 209 25.08 20.07 -0.44
CA LEU A 209 25.59 21.18 0.35
C LEU A 209 25.19 22.53 -0.25
N MET A 210 25.32 22.72 -1.56
CA MET A 210 24.90 23.96 -2.23
C MET A 210 23.39 24.18 -2.11
N ALA A 211 22.59 23.13 -2.29
CA ALA A 211 21.15 23.20 -2.18
C ALA A 211 20.68 23.56 -0.75
N ALA A 212 21.41 23.14 0.29
CA ALA A 212 21.05 23.46 1.69
C ALA A 212 21.03 24.96 2.00
N ASP A 213 21.74 25.78 1.22
CA ASP A 213 21.71 27.24 1.37
C ASP A 213 20.36 27.84 0.96
N VAL A 214 19.74 27.28 -0.09
CA VAL A 214 18.51 27.81 -0.72
C VAL A 214 17.25 27.12 -0.21
N PHE A 215 17.28 25.79 -0.08
CA PHE A 215 16.10 24.97 0.14
C PHE A 215 15.82 24.71 1.62
N GLU A 216 14.53 24.70 2.00
CA GLU A 216 14.10 24.39 3.37
C GLU A 216 14.27 22.90 3.74
N LYS A 217 14.28 22.01 2.75
CA LYS A 217 14.45 20.57 2.95
C LYS A 217 15.27 19.94 1.83
N ILE A 218 16.15 19.01 2.21
CA ILE A 218 16.96 18.23 1.26
C ILE A 218 16.47 16.78 1.27
N ARG A 219 16.06 16.24 0.11
CA ARG A 219 15.83 14.80 -0.03
C ARG A 219 17.13 14.14 -0.46
N VAL A 220 17.52 13.11 0.29
CA VAL A 220 18.62 12.19 -0.05
C VAL A 220 18.08 10.79 -0.30
N ASN A 221 18.71 10.08 -1.25
CA ASN A 221 18.44 8.68 -1.54
C ASN A 221 19.62 7.82 -1.09
N PRO A 222 19.49 7.05 0.00
CA PRO A 222 20.58 6.24 0.55
C PRO A 222 21.34 5.38 -0.48
N GLY A 223 20.63 4.73 -1.39
CA GLY A 223 21.26 3.75 -2.27
C GLY A 223 22.14 4.32 -3.38
N ASN A 224 22.02 5.62 -3.68
CA ASN A 224 22.77 6.28 -4.76
C ASN A 224 23.55 7.53 -4.31
N TYR A 225 23.34 8.02 -3.08
CA TYR A 225 23.96 9.26 -2.58
C TYR A 225 25.50 9.18 -2.58
N VAL A 226 26.03 8.00 -2.27
CA VAL A 226 27.46 7.74 -2.05
C VAL A 226 28.06 6.92 -3.19
N ASP A 227 27.36 5.89 -3.65
CA ASP A 227 27.84 4.95 -4.67
C ASP A 227 27.71 5.49 -6.10
N GLY A 228 27.05 6.65 -6.29
CA GLY A 228 26.80 7.22 -7.61
C GLY A 228 25.73 6.46 -8.38
N ARG A 229 25.83 6.44 -9.72
CA ARG A 229 24.89 5.72 -10.59
C ARG A 229 25.02 4.20 -10.40
N LYS A 230 23.88 3.51 -10.31
CA LYS A 230 23.82 2.04 -10.17
C LYS A 230 24.59 1.37 -11.31
N LYS A 231 25.61 0.61 -10.96
CA LYS A 231 26.28 -0.36 -11.83
C LYS A 231 25.98 -1.74 -11.26
N TRP A 232 25.57 -2.68 -12.10
CA TRP A 232 25.45 -4.08 -11.67
C TRP A 232 26.87 -4.60 -11.42
N ILE A 233 27.31 -4.51 -10.16
CA ILE A 233 28.65 -4.93 -9.73
C ILE A 233 28.48 -6.21 -8.93
N ASP A 234 29.20 -7.26 -9.31
CA ASP A 234 29.11 -8.62 -8.73
C ASP A 234 29.80 -8.77 -7.37
N LYS A 235 30.13 -7.66 -6.68
CA LYS A 235 30.75 -7.74 -5.36
C LYS A 235 29.70 -8.21 -4.34
N VAL A 236 29.87 -9.46 -3.89
CA VAL A 236 29.02 -10.06 -2.85
C VAL A 236 29.55 -9.68 -1.47
N TYR A 237 28.76 -8.96 -0.69
CA TYR A 237 29.06 -8.62 0.70
C TYR A 237 28.50 -9.72 1.60
N LYS A 238 29.36 -10.59 2.11
CA LYS A 238 28.94 -11.82 2.82
C LYS A 238 29.05 -11.73 4.33
N THR A 239 29.94 -10.88 4.86
CA THR A 239 30.14 -10.71 6.30
C THR A 239 29.62 -9.36 6.80
N LYS A 240 29.36 -9.27 8.11
CA LYS A 240 28.90 -8.03 8.73
C LYS A 240 30.02 -6.98 8.74
N GLU A 241 31.25 -7.43 8.93
CA GLU A 241 32.46 -6.61 8.91
C GLU A 241 32.64 -5.93 7.54
N GLU A 242 32.54 -6.69 6.44
CA GLU A 242 32.59 -6.14 5.07
C GLU A 242 31.46 -5.12 4.79
N PHE A 243 30.28 -5.36 5.36
CA PHE A 243 29.14 -4.45 5.23
C PHE A 243 29.37 -3.15 6.02
N ASP A 244 29.95 -3.25 7.21
CA ASP A 244 30.17 -2.13 8.13
C ASP A 244 31.35 -1.24 7.70
N GLU A 245 32.37 -1.77 7.01
CA GLU A 245 33.44 -0.94 6.41
C GLU A 245 32.88 0.11 5.43
N GLY A 246 31.84 -0.25 4.67
CA GLY A 246 31.16 0.67 3.76
C GLY A 246 30.49 1.86 4.46
N LYS A 247 30.17 1.76 5.75
CA LYS A 247 29.55 2.85 6.52
C LYS A 247 30.49 4.02 6.75
N LEU A 248 31.79 3.78 6.85
CA LEU A 248 32.78 4.85 7.07
C LEU A 248 32.77 5.85 5.92
N PHE A 249 32.66 5.35 4.68
CA PHE A 249 32.59 6.21 3.50
C PHE A 249 31.28 7.01 3.45
N ILE A 250 30.16 6.40 3.83
CA ILE A 250 28.87 7.11 3.95
C ILE A 250 28.98 8.23 4.98
N LYS A 251 29.58 7.94 6.14
CA LYS A 251 29.82 8.92 7.21
C LYS A 251 30.61 10.12 6.71
N GLU A 252 31.74 9.89 6.03
CA GLU A 252 32.59 10.96 5.49
C GLU A 252 31.82 11.90 4.54
N LYS A 253 30.94 11.34 3.69
CA LYS A 253 30.21 12.12 2.68
C LYS A 253 28.90 12.73 3.16
N PHE A 254 28.26 12.14 4.17
CA PHE A 254 26.93 12.56 4.61
C PHE A 254 26.95 13.49 5.83
N VAL A 255 27.89 13.30 6.78
CA VAL A 255 28.00 14.15 7.98
C VAL A 255 28.12 15.65 7.66
N PRO A 256 28.89 16.09 6.64
CA PRO A 256 28.95 17.51 6.30
C PRO A 256 27.58 18.12 5.95
N LEU A 257 26.70 17.34 5.30
CA LEU A 257 25.35 17.78 5.00
C LEU A 257 24.51 17.87 6.28
N ILE A 258 24.64 16.91 7.19
CA ILE A 258 23.95 16.92 8.48
C ILE A 258 24.32 18.19 9.27
N GLU A 259 25.61 18.49 9.40
CA GLU A 259 26.10 19.66 10.12
C GLU A 259 25.61 20.97 9.49
N LYS A 260 25.65 21.06 8.17
CA LYS A 260 25.15 22.24 7.44
C LYS A 260 23.65 22.42 7.62
N CYS A 261 22.86 21.36 7.44
CA CYS A 261 21.42 21.39 7.66
C CYS A 261 21.07 21.73 9.11
N LYS A 262 21.84 21.25 10.09
CA LYS A 262 21.68 21.60 11.50
C LYS A 262 21.87 23.10 11.74
N ARG A 263 22.97 23.67 11.22
CA ARG A 263 23.28 25.11 11.34
C ARG A 263 22.22 26.00 10.68
N LEU A 264 21.70 25.58 9.53
CA LEU A 264 20.72 26.34 8.75
C LEU A 264 19.26 26.00 9.10
N ASN A 265 19.04 25.15 10.12
CA ASN A 265 17.73 24.64 10.52
C ASN A 265 16.90 24.08 9.32
N ARG A 266 17.56 23.29 8.48
CA ARG A 266 16.93 22.58 7.36
C ARG A 266 16.48 21.19 7.79
N ALA A 267 15.49 20.65 7.09
CA ALA A 267 15.09 19.26 7.24
C ALA A 267 15.81 18.35 6.23
N ILE A 268 16.01 17.09 6.59
CA ILE A 268 16.49 16.04 5.67
C ILE A 268 15.42 14.98 5.53
N ARG A 269 15.02 14.68 4.29
CA ARG A 269 14.22 13.50 3.97
C ARG A 269 15.13 12.37 3.51
N ILE A 270 15.20 11.30 4.30
CA ILE A 270 15.85 10.04 3.93
C ILE A 270 14.82 9.19 3.19
N GLY A 271 14.97 9.07 1.88
CA GLY A 271 13.97 8.41 1.03
C GLY A 271 14.55 7.27 0.22
N THR A 272 14.27 6.03 0.65
CA THR A 272 14.65 4.81 -0.06
C THR A 272 13.59 4.46 -1.09
N ASN A 273 14.06 4.07 -2.28
CA ASN A 273 13.22 3.52 -3.33
C ASN A 273 13.63 2.07 -3.56
N HIS A 274 12.67 1.17 -3.74
CA HIS A 274 12.89 -0.26 -3.99
C HIS A 274 13.89 -0.49 -5.15
N GLY A 275 13.66 0.16 -6.29
CA GLY A 275 14.52 0.02 -7.47
C GLY A 275 15.96 0.57 -7.30
N SER A 276 16.23 1.39 -6.30
CA SER A 276 17.52 2.07 -6.13
C SER A 276 18.24 1.73 -4.83
N LEU A 277 18.04 0.52 -4.27
CA LEU A 277 18.89 0.03 -3.19
C LEU A 277 20.35 -0.11 -3.66
N SER A 278 21.29 0.21 -2.78
CA SER A 278 22.73 0.05 -3.08
C SER A 278 23.08 -1.42 -3.25
N SER A 279 24.12 -1.72 -4.04
CA SER A 279 24.59 -3.10 -4.24
C SER A 279 24.94 -3.79 -2.92
N ARG A 280 25.44 -3.03 -1.94
CA ARG A 280 25.76 -3.53 -0.60
C ARG A 280 24.51 -3.97 0.17
N VAL A 281 23.44 -3.17 0.14
CA VAL A 281 22.16 -3.52 0.78
C VAL A 281 21.49 -4.68 0.05
N LEU A 282 21.45 -4.64 -1.29
CA LEU A 282 20.87 -5.71 -2.11
C LEU A 282 21.57 -7.05 -1.88
N SER A 283 22.91 -7.05 -1.84
CA SER A 283 23.68 -8.28 -1.60
C SER A 283 23.43 -8.87 -0.22
N TYR A 284 23.28 -8.03 0.81
CA TYR A 284 23.19 -8.48 2.19
C TYR A 284 21.75 -8.81 2.61
N TYR A 285 20.81 -7.89 2.38
CA TYR A 285 19.40 -7.99 2.79
C TYR A 285 18.45 -8.46 1.67
N GLY A 286 18.91 -8.50 0.42
CA GLY A 286 18.06 -8.73 -0.74
C GLY A 286 17.23 -7.50 -1.12
N ASP A 287 16.48 -7.62 -2.22
CA ASP A 287 15.48 -6.63 -2.64
C ASP A 287 14.19 -6.84 -1.83
N THR A 288 14.23 -6.41 -0.57
CA THR A 288 13.18 -6.70 0.42
C THR A 288 12.75 -5.45 1.18
N PRO A 289 11.54 -5.43 1.78
CA PRO A 289 11.14 -4.39 2.71
C PRO A 289 12.16 -4.13 3.83
N LEU A 290 12.81 -5.19 4.33
CA LEU A 290 13.87 -5.08 5.33
C LEU A 290 15.09 -4.34 4.79
N GLY A 291 15.55 -4.66 3.58
CA GLY A 291 16.64 -3.94 2.92
C GLY A 291 16.34 -2.44 2.76
N MET A 292 15.11 -2.08 2.39
CA MET A 292 14.69 -0.67 2.32
C MET A 292 14.75 0.04 3.67
N VAL A 293 14.31 -0.63 4.74
CA VAL A 293 14.27 -0.05 6.09
C VAL A 293 15.69 0.11 6.66
N GLU A 294 16.52 -0.93 6.57
CA GLU A 294 17.91 -0.88 7.05
C GLU A 294 18.75 0.14 6.28
N SER A 295 18.52 0.29 4.97
CA SER A 295 19.18 1.33 4.17
C SER A 295 18.83 2.75 4.64
N ALA A 296 17.58 2.99 5.05
CA ALA A 296 17.20 4.28 5.61
C ALA A 296 17.80 4.51 6.99
N PHE A 297 17.83 3.47 7.84
CA PHE A 297 18.37 3.58 9.18
C PHE A 297 19.86 3.85 9.22
N GLU A 298 20.63 3.28 8.30
CA GLU A 298 22.06 3.58 8.18
C GLU A 298 22.34 5.09 8.06
N PHE A 299 21.50 5.82 7.34
CA PHE A 299 21.60 7.27 7.21
C PHE A 299 21.02 8.00 8.43
N SER A 300 19.91 7.52 9.01
CA SER A 300 19.32 8.19 10.17
C SER A 300 20.18 8.04 11.42
N ASP A 301 20.87 6.92 11.58
CA ASP A 301 21.75 6.66 12.73
C ASP A 301 22.91 7.67 12.74
N LEU A 302 23.48 7.98 11.57
CA LEU A 302 24.45 9.07 11.43
C LEU A 302 23.85 10.44 11.80
N CYS A 303 22.59 10.70 11.47
CA CYS A 303 21.94 11.95 11.88
C CYS A 303 21.77 12.03 13.40
N ILE A 304 21.38 10.93 14.04
CA ILE A 304 21.16 10.83 15.48
C ILE A 304 22.49 10.95 16.24
N GLU A 305 23.55 10.28 15.79
CA GLU A 305 24.92 10.42 16.31
C GLU A 305 25.38 11.89 16.31
N ASN A 306 24.96 12.67 15.32
CA ASN A 306 25.29 14.09 15.17
C ASN A 306 24.25 15.03 15.81
N ASN A 307 23.33 14.50 16.64
CA ASN A 307 22.26 15.24 17.31
C ASN A 307 21.39 16.06 16.33
N PHE A 308 21.04 15.47 15.19
CA PHE A 308 20.15 16.05 14.19
C PHE A 308 18.84 15.27 14.11
N TYR A 309 17.72 15.96 14.35
CA TYR A 309 16.40 15.33 14.47
C TYR A 309 15.34 15.88 13.51
N ASN A 310 15.68 16.82 12.63
CA ASN A 310 14.78 17.32 11.57
C ASN A 310 14.73 16.32 10.41
N LEU A 311 14.28 15.10 10.71
CA LEU A 311 14.31 13.96 9.81
C LEU A 311 12.90 13.56 9.36
N VAL A 312 12.81 13.12 8.11
CA VAL A 312 11.59 12.59 7.51
C VAL A 312 11.94 11.31 6.74
N PHE A 313 11.17 10.25 6.91
CA PHE A 313 11.37 9.01 6.14
C PHE A 313 10.42 8.91 4.95
N SER A 314 10.85 8.20 3.91
CA SER A 314 9.95 7.66 2.89
C SER A 314 10.47 6.32 2.35
N MET A 315 9.56 5.39 2.09
CA MET A 315 9.79 4.04 1.54
C MET A 315 8.96 3.89 0.26
N LYS A 316 9.52 4.15 -0.92
CA LYS A 316 8.72 4.10 -2.17
C LYS A 316 8.95 2.82 -2.94
N ALA A 317 7.86 2.23 -3.43
CA ALA A 317 7.87 1.13 -4.38
C ALA A 317 6.74 1.33 -5.40
N SER A 318 6.91 0.79 -6.61
CA SER A 318 5.86 0.78 -7.63
C SER A 318 4.82 -0.29 -7.35
N ASN A 319 5.19 -1.36 -6.64
CA ASN A 319 4.25 -2.31 -6.06
C ASN A 319 3.69 -1.77 -4.73
N ALA A 320 2.39 -1.47 -4.71
CA ALA A 320 1.71 -0.96 -3.52
C ALA A 320 1.81 -1.91 -2.31
N TYR A 321 1.86 -3.24 -2.54
CA TYR A 321 1.99 -4.21 -1.45
C TYR A 321 3.35 -4.05 -0.76
N VAL A 322 4.44 -4.06 -1.54
CA VAL A 322 5.80 -3.86 -1.03
C VAL A 322 5.90 -2.53 -0.29
N MET A 323 5.33 -1.45 -0.85
CA MET A 323 5.30 -0.15 -0.20
C MET A 323 4.63 -0.21 1.18
N ILE A 324 3.41 -0.76 1.27
CA ILE A 324 2.67 -0.85 2.53
C ILE A 324 3.47 -1.66 3.56
N GLN A 325 4.04 -2.79 3.17
CA GLN A 325 4.86 -3.61 4.06
C GLN A 325 6.10 -2.85 4.54
N SER A 326 6.82 -2.16 3.66
CA SER A 326 8.01 -1.37 4.04
C SER A 326 7.70 -0.26 5.04
N TYR A 327 6.58 0.46 4.89
CA TYR A 327 6.20 1.50 5.87
C TYR A 327 5.77 0.92 7.21
N ARG A 328 4.97 -0.15 7.23
CA ARG A 328 4.57 -0.81 8.47
C ARG A 328 5.78 -1.38 9.22
N LEU A 329 6.74 -1.97 8.50
CA LEU A 329 8.02 -2.43 9.05
C LEU A 329 8.87 -1.26 9.60
N LEU A 330 8.98 -0.16 8.85
CA LEU A 330 9.67 1.06 9.31
C LEU A 330 9.08 1.53 10.64
N VAL A 331 7.75 1.61 10.74
CA VAL A 331 7.07 2.05 11.97
C VAL A 331 7.37 1.11 13.13
N SER A 332 7.29 -0.21 12.94
CA SER A 332 7.65 -1.17 14.00
C SER A 332 9.08 -0.97 14.50
N LYS A 333 10.02 -0.82 13.57
CA LYS A 333 11.42 -0.61 13.92
C LYS A 333 11.67 0.73 14.61
N GLN A 334 10.92 1.77 14.26
CA GLN A 334 10.95 3.03 14.98
C GLN A 334 10.46 2.90 16.44
N TYR A 335 9.43 2.08 16.70
CA TYR A 335 9.01 1.77 18.08
C TYR A 335 10.08 1.00 18.85
N GLU A 336 10.71 -0.01 18.23
CA GLU A 336 11.82 -0.75 18.84
C GLU A 336 12.97 0.18 19.25
N ARG A 337 13.22 1.22 18.44
CA ARG A 337 14.25 2.24 18.68
C ARG A 337 13.79 3.37 19.60
N ASN A 338 12.52 3.42 19.98
CA ASN A 338 11.90 4.53 20.73
C ASN A 338 12.10 5.91 20.06
N MET A 339 12.07 5.95 18.72
CA MET A 339 12.34 7.16 17.93
C MET A 339 11.39 7.25 16.74
N MET A 340 10.35 8.08 16.88
CA MET A 340 9.28 8.23 15.89
C MET A 340 9.46 9.49 15.06
N PHE A 341 9.94 9.36 13.82
CA PHE A 341 10.08 10.47 12.88
C PHE A 341 8.90 10.55 11.88
N PRO A 342 8.59 11.74 11.35
CA PRO A 342 7.59 11.92 10.31
C PRO A 342 7.78 11.06 9.07
N ILE A 343 6.66 10.66 8.47
CA ILE A 343 6.62 9.78 7.30
C ILE A 343 6.00 10.50 6.11
N HIS A 344 6.74 10.56 5.00
CA HIS A 344 6.25 11.00 3.70
C HIS A 344 5.80 9.79 2.88
N LEU A 345 4.50 9.72 2.56
CA LEU A 345 3.94 8.67 1.72
C LEU A 345 3.92 9.07 0.25
N GLY A 346 4.16 8.09 -0.61
CA GLY A 346 3.91 8.20 -2.04
C GLY A 346 4.32 6.93 -2.78
N VAL A 347 3.50 6.52 -3.73
CA VAL A 347 3.82 5.44 -4.68
C VAL A 347 4.79 6.01 -5.72
N THR A 348 5.80 5.22 -6.13
CA THR A 348 6.64 5.57 -7.28
C THR A 348 6.08 4.94 -8.55
N GLU A 349 6.29 5.59 -9.69
CA GLU A 349 5.73 5.19 -10.98
C GLU A 349 4.25 4.74 -10.92
N ALA A 350 3.38 5.61 -10.41
CA ALA A 350 1.97 5.25 -10.28
C ALA A 350 1.31 5.06 -11.64
N GLY A 351 1.77 5.79 -12.67
CA GLY A 351 1.25 5.73 -14.03
C GLY A 351 0.44 6.97 -14.40
N PHE A 352 -0.32 6.83 -15.48
CA PHE A 352 -1.11 7.90 -16.09
C PHE A 352 -2.59 7.79 -15.73
N GLY A 353 -3.27 8.92 -15.53
CA GLY A 353 -4.73 8.98 -15.45
C GLY A 353 -5.30 8.27 -14.22
N ASP A 354 -6.48 7.68 -14.37
CA ASP A 354 -7.20 7.01 -13.27
C ASP A 354 -6.47 5.76 -12.76
N ASN A 355 -5.73 5.05 -13.61
CA ASN A 355 -4.90 3.93 -13.17
C ASN A 355 -3.86 4.41 -12.14
N GLY A 356 -3.20 5.54 -12.41
CA GLY A 356 -2.23 6.13 -11.48
C GLY A 356 -2.87 6.63 -10.18
N ARG A 357 -4.10 7.15 -10.26
CA ARG A 357 -4.88 7.58 -9.09
C ARG A 357 -5.29 6.39 -8.23
N ILE A 358 -5.86 5.32 -8.80
CA ILE A 358 -6.28 4.09 -8.09
C ILE A 358 -5.09 3.44 -7.38
N LYS A 359 -3.99 3.20 -8.09
CA LYS A 359 -2.76 2.64 -7.52
C LYS A 359 -2.22 3.47 -6.36
N SER A 360 -2.26 4.80 -6.50
CA SER A 360 -1.84 5.73 -5.45
C SER A 360 -2.77 5.72 -4.24
N TYR A 361 -4.08 5.66 -4.46
CA TYR A 361 -5.07 5.53 -3.40
C TYR A 361 -4.86 4.23 -2.62
N LEU A 362 -4.71 3.08 -3.30
CA LEU A 362 -4.42 1.79 -2.64
C LEU A 362 -3.17 1.87 -1.75
N GLY A 363 -2.05 2.37 -2.27
CA GLY A 363 -0.80 2.42 -1.52
C GLY A 363 -0.83 3.43 -0.36
N ILE A 364 -1.22 4.67 -0.63
CA ILE A 364 -1.17 5.77 0.35
C ILE A 364 -2.33 5.66 1.35
N GLY A 365 -3.55 5.44 0.86
CA GLY A 365 -4.74 5.47 1.70
C GLY A 365 -4.82 4.29 2.66
N SER A 366 -4.33 3.10 2.27
CA SER A 366 -4.23 1.96 3.20
C SER A 366 -3.33 2.27 4.40
N LEU A 367 -2.23 3.00 4.20
CA LEU A 367 -1.34 3.44 5.29
C LEU A 367 -1.96 4.57 6.12
N LEU A 368 -2.66 5.51 5.47
CA LEU A 368 -3.41 6.53 6.21
C LEU A 368 -4.49 5.89 7.11
N TYR A 369 -5.15 4.81 6.67
CA TYR A 369 -6.12 4.08 7.49
C TYR A 369 -5.50 3.41 8.71
N ASP A 370 -4.21 3.06 8.66
CA ASP A 370 -3.42 2.59 9.79
C ASP A 370 -2.86 3.75 10.64
N GLY A 371 -3.17 5.01 10.30
CA GLY A 371 -2.69 6.19 11.02
C GLY A 371 -1.28 6.63 10.67
N ILE A 372 -0.67 6.01 9.65
CA ILE A 372 0.71 6.26 9.22
C ILE A 372 0.68 7.32 8.11
N GLY A 373 1.40 8.43 8.29
CA GLY A 373 1.57 9.45 7.24
C GLY A 373 1.44 10.88 7.77
N ASP A 374 2.47 11.68 7.53
CA ASP A 374 2.55 13.09 7.93
C ASP A 374 2.55 14.05 6.75
N THR A 375 2.85 13.51 5.58
CA THR A 375 2.80 14.25 4.32
C THR A 375 2.68 13.27 3.16
N ILE A 376 1.99 13.66 2.10
CA ILE A 376 1.69 12.80 0.97
C ILE A 376 2.10 13.44 -0.36
N ARG A 377 2.41 12.62 -1.35
CA ARG A 377 2.49 13.00 -2.76
C ARG A 377 1.99 11.84 -3.62
N ILE A 378 1.09 12.13 -4.55
CA ILE A 378 0.64 11.21 -5.59
C ILE A 378 1.48 11.48 -6.84
N SER A 379 2.26 10.51 -7.31
CA SER A 379 3.25 10.72 -8.38
C SER A 379 2.68 10.31 -9.74
N LEU A 380 2.13 11.26 -10.51
CA LEU A 380 1.48 10.98 -11.81
C LEU A 380 2.39 11.32 -12.99
N THR A 381 2.19 10.63 -14.11
CA THR A 381 2.78 10.98 -15.41
C THR A 381 1.95 12.08 -16.09
N GLU A 382 1.62 13.13 -15.34
CA GLU A 382 0.78 14.28 -15.74
C GLU A 382 1.46 15.57 -15.26
N ASP A 383 0.80 16.71 -15.43
CA ASP A 383 1.31 17.97 -14.89
C ASP A 383 1.30 17.98 -13.34
N PRO A 384 2.21 18.72 -12.69
CA PRO A 384 2.35 18.72 -11.23
C PRO A 384 1.05 19.04 -10.47
N TRP A 385 0.22 19.93 -11.01
CA TRP A 385 -1.04 20.30 -10.36
C TRP A 385 -2.11 19.21 -10.42
N GLU A 386 -2.03 18.27 -11.35
CA GLU A 386 -2.94 17.10 -11.41
C GLU A 386 -2.72 16.14 -10.23
N GLU A 387 -1.56 16.22 -9.55
CA GLU A 387 -1.28 15.45 -8.34
C GLU A 387 -2.07 15.95 -7.11
N LEU A 388 -2.57 17.20 -7.13
CA LEU A 388 -3.10 17.88 -5.93
C LEU A 388 -4.53 17.49 -5.59
N ILE A 389 -5.42 17.41 -6.59
CA ILE A 389 -6.84 17.03 -6.38
C ILE A 389 -6.94 15.62 -5.76
N PRO A 390 -6.25 14.59 -6.30
CA PRO A 390 -6.21 13.27 -5.69
C PRO A 390 -5.72 13.27 -4.23
N CYS A 391 -4.73 14.11 -3.90
CA CYS A 391 -4.24 14.22 -2.52
C CYS A 391 -5.32 14.78 -1.58
N LYS A 392 -6.03 15.83 -2.01
CA LYS A 392 -7.14 16.42 -1.24
C LYS A 392 -8.26 15.40 -1.03
N LYS A 393 -8.66 14.69 -2.09
CA LYS A 393 -9.72 13.68 -2.06
C LYS A 393 -9.41 12.53 -1.09
N LEU A 394 -8.15 12.10 -1.05
CA LEU A 394 -7.69 11.08 -0.13
C LEU A 394 -7.73 11.55 1.34
N ILE A 395 -7.37 12.81 1.62
CA ILE A 395 -7.49 13.41 2.97
C ILE A 395 -8.97 13.63 3.36
N GLU A 396 -9.81 14.09 2.44
CA GLU A 396 -11.26 14.24 2.64
C GLU A 396 -11.92 12.90 2.95
N ASN A 397 -11.60 11.85 2.18
CA ASN A 397 -12.06 10.49 2.43
C ASN A 397 -11.66 10.00 3.84
N LEU A 398 -10.40 10.20 4.23
CA LEU A 398 -9.92 9.85 5.58
C LEU A 398 -10.74 10.57 6.66
N LYS A 399 -10.97 11.89 6.51
CA LYS A 399 -11.77 12.66 7.46
C LYS A 399 -13.20 12.12 7.55
N LYS A 400 -13.86 11.85 6.42
CA LYS A 400 -15.21 11.25 6.39
C LYS A 400 -15.24 9.95 7.20
N ARG A 401 -14.25 9.07 7.03
CA ARG A 401 -14.12 7.83 7.82
C ARG A 401 -13.92 8.07 9.31
N ILE A 402 -13.09 9.04 9.71
CA ILE A 402 -12.82 9.35 11.13
C ILE A 402 -14.09 9.86 11.81
N PHE A 403 -14.73 10.87 11.22
CA PHE A 403 -15.88 11.56 11.82
C PHE A 403 -17.19 10.77 11.68
N TYR A 404 -17.22 9.73 10.85
CA TYR A 404 -18.40 8.91 10.67
C TYR A 404 -18.92 8.34 12.01
N HIS A 405 -18.05 7.86 12.90
CA HIS A 405 -18.46 7.35 14.21
C HIS A 405 -18.81 8.44 15.24
N GLU A 406 -18.47 9.70 14.97
CA GLU A 406 -18.76 10.83 15.86
C GLU A 406 -20.13 11.44 15.57
N LYS A 407 -20.53 11.54 14.30
CA LYS A 407 -21.83 12.11 13.88
C LYS A 407 -23.05 11.39 14.47
N PHE A 408 -23.01 10.07 14.63
CA PHE A 408 -24.13 9.33 15.22
C PHE A 408 -24.27 9.48 16.74
N LYS A 409 -23.35 10.17 17.42
CA LYS A 409 -23.56 10.54 18.83
C LYS A 409 -24.52 11.71 19.00
N GLU A 410 -24.78 12.48 17.94
CA GLU A 410 -25.62 13.67 17.97
C GLU A 410 -27.09 13.40 17.56
N ASP A 411 -27.36 12.27 16.88
CA ASP A 411 -28.72 11.85 16.50
C ASP A 411 -29.34 10.87 17.52
N ASN A 412 -30.61 11.08 17.88
CA ASN A 412 -31.35 10.43 18.96
C ASN A 412 -31.68 8.91 18.80
N GLU A 413 -31.01 8.17 17.92
CA GLU A 413 -31.14 6.70 17.77
C GLU A 413 -30.08 5.90 18.57
N LEU A 414 -29.82 6.33 19.81
CA LEU A 414 -28.62 5.95 20.57
C LEU A 414 -28.51 4.45 20.96
N LYS A 415 -29.62 3.74 21.24
CA LYS A 415 -29.52 2.39 21.84
C LYS A 415 -29.14 1.29 20.85
N ASN A 416 -29.74 1.25 19.66
CA ASN A 416 -29.42 0.22 18.66
C ASN A 416 -28.03 0.46 18.05
N TYR A 417 -27.68 1.73 17.84
CA TYR A 417 -26.37 2.12 17.30
C TYR A 417 -25.21 1.80 18.26
N GLU A 418 -25.36 2.04 19.56
CA GLU A 418 -24.34 1.69 20.55
C GLU A 418 -24.10 0.18 20.61
N MET A 419 -25.16 -0.63 20.51
CA MET A 419 -25.06 -2.09 20.49
C MET A 419 -24.39 -2.60 19.21
N ASP A 420 -24.74 -2.03 18.05
CA ASP A 420 -24.11 -2.33 16.77
C ASP A 420 -22.60 -2.00 16.75
N ILE A 421 -22.20 -0.81 17.21
CA ILE A 421 -20.77 -0.45 17.33
C ILE A 421 -20.08 -1.42 18.28
N LYS A 422 -20.70 -1.74 19.43
CA LYS A 422 -20.11 -2.65 20.41
C LYS A 422 -19.87 -4.02 19.77
N ASN A 423 -20.81 -4.52 18.98
CA ASN A 423 -20.66 -5.77 18.25
C ASN A 423 -19.54 -5.71 17.20
N VAL A 424 -19.48 -4.63 16.42
CA VAL A 424 -18.45 -4.43 15.37
C VAL A 424 -17.04 -4.30 15.97
N LEU A 425 -16.90 -3.71 17.16
CA LEU A 425 -15.62 -3.55 17.85
C LEU A 425 -15.21 -4.77 18.69
N ASN A 426 -16.13 -5.70 18.95
CA ASN A 426 -15.92 -6.87 19.80
C ASN A 426 -15.33 -8.07 19.03
N PHE A 427 -14.06 -7.95 18.64
CA PHE A 427 -13.23 -9.03 18.12
C PHE A 427 -11.76 -8.77 18.45
N GLU A 428 -10.92 -9.79 18.48
CA GLU A 428 -9.46 -9.63 18.60
C GLU A 428 -8.83 -10.06 17.28
N GLU A 429 -7.89 -9.28 16.73
CA GLU A 429 -7.23 -9.64 15.47
C GLU A 429 -6.09 -10.63 15.73
N ASN A 430 -6.39 -11.93 15.75
CA ASN A 430 -5.39 -12.98 15.98
C ASN A 430 -4.78 -13.49 14.68
N TYR A 431 -5.52 -13.42 13.56
CA TYR A 431 -5.06 -14.00 12.30
C TYR A 431 -4.42 -12.99 11.34
N ARG A 432 -4.60 -11.69 11.58
CA ARG A 432 -3.93 -10.62 10.82
C ARG A 432 -2.54 -10.36 11.40
N ASN A 433 -1.58 -11.24 11.07
CA ASN A 433 -0.19 -11.03 11.43
C ASN A 433 0.52 -10.26 10.31
N PHE A 434 1.01 -9.06 10.59
CA PHE A 434 1.80 -8.27 9.65
C PHE A 434 3.01 -9.03 9.08
N ASN A 435 3.65 -9.87 9.89
CA ASN A 435 4.84 -10.62 9.52
C ASN A 435 4.53 -11.77 8.56
N ASN A 436 3.26 -12.16 8.47
CA ASN A 436 2.81 -13.30 7.70
C ASN A 436 1.34 -13.13 7.31
N ILE A 437 1.03 -12.06 6.56
CA ILE A 437 -0.33 -11.85 6.06
C ILE A 437 -0.62 -13.00 5.10
N LYS A 438 -1.57 -13.87 5.47
CA LYS A 438 -1.98 -15.02 4.68
C LYS A 438 -3.46 -14.90 4.34
N LYS A 439 -3.79 -15.20 3.09
CA LYS A 439 -5.17 -15.37 2.65
C LYS A 439 -5.81 -16.54 3.41
N ARG A 440 -7.08 -16.40 3.80
CA ARG A 440 -7.85 -17.47 4.42
C ARG A 440 -8.00 -18.65 3.46
N ASN A 441 -7.90 -19.87 3.98
CA ASN A 441 -8.20 -21.06 3.19
C ASN A 441 -9.72 -21.24 3.06
N VAL A 442 -10.21 -21.37 1.83
CA VAL A 442 -11.64 -21.39 1.49
C VAL A 442 -11.97 -22.51 0.53
N GLU A 443 -13.18 -23.06 0.64
CA GLU A 443 -13.74 -24.02 -0.31
C GLU A 443 -14.52 -23.28 -1.40
N LYS A 444 -13.92 -23.14 -2.59
CA LYS A 444 -14.57 -22.50 -3.74
C LYS A 444 -15.18 -23.54 -4.67
N ASN A 445 -16.40 -23.28 -5.12
CA ASN A 445 -16.98 -24.01 -6.25
C ASN A 445 -16.58 -23.31 -7.56
N ASN A 446 -15.75 -23.97 -8.38
CA ASN A 446 -15.20 -23.41 -9.61
C ASN A 446 -16.25 -23.10 -10.68
N ASN A 447 -17.45 -23.67 -10.58
CA ASN A 447 -18.58 -23.37 -11.49
C ASN A 447 -19.36 -22.12 -11.05
N VAL A 448 -18.99 -21.52 -9.91
CA VAL A 448 -19.71 -20.40 -9.27
C VAL A 448 -18.79 -19.20 -9.05
N LEU A 449 -17.58 -19.45 -8.53
CA LEU A 449 -16.60 -18.42 -8.22
C LEU A 449 -15.34 -18.60 -9.05
N HIS A 450 -14.71 -17.49 -9.39
CA HIS A 450 -13.41 -17.51 -10.04
C HIS A 450 -12.31 -17.92 -9.05
N GLU A 451 -11.36 -18.72 -9.54
CA GLU A 451 -10.25 -19.29 -8.76
C GLU A 451 -9.43 -18.20 -8.05
N GLU A 452 -8.93 -17.21 -8.81
CA GLU A 452 -8.19 -16.06 -8.28
C GLU A 452 -9.10 -15.15 -7.43
N CYS A 453 -10.04 -14.44 -8.08
CA CYS A 453 -10.99 -13.54 -7.44
C CYS A 453 -12.20 -13.28 -8.36
N THR A 454 -13.40 -13.39 -7.80
CA THR A 454 -14.67 -13.27 -8.54
C THR A 454 -14.99 -11.81 -8.82
N ILE A 455 -15.36 -11.49 -10.06
CA ILE A 455 -15.90 -10.18 -10.44
C ILE A 455 -17.41 -10.27 -10.52
N GLY A 456 -18.11 -9.40 -9.79
CA GLY A 456 -19.55 -9.26 -9.96
C GLY A 456 -19.97 -7.84 -10.33
N ASN A 457 -21.08 -7.74 -11.05
CA ASN A 457 -21.73 -6.48 -11.37
C ASN A 457 -23.19 -6.50 -10.92
N VAL A 458 -23.71 -5.34 -10.55
CA VAL A 458 -25.15 -5.15 -10.28
C VAL A 458 -25.75 -4.45 -11.49
N VAL A 459 -26.83 -5.00 -12.03
CA VAL A 459 -27.52 -4.45 -13.21
C VAL A 459 -29.01 -4.25 -12.91
N THR A 460 -29.58 -3.24 -13.55
CA THR A 460 -31.01 -2.95 -13.52
C THR A 460 -31.70 -3.61 -14.72
N ILE A 461 -33.02 -3.79 -14.65
CA ILE A 461 -33.80 -4.31 -15.78
C ILE A 461 -33.62 -3.44 -17.03
N LYS A 462 -33.63 -2.11 -16.86
CA LYS A 462 -33.45 -1.15 -17.96
C LYS A 462 -32.10 -1.31 -18.67
N GLU A 463 -31.03 -1.62 -17.94
CA GLU A 463 -29.71 -1.86 -18.54
C GLU A 463 -29.65 -3.18 -19.31
N LEU A 464 -30.48 -4.17 -18.97
CA LEU A 464 -30.58 -5.45 -19.68
C LEU A 464 -31.35 -5.35 -21.01
N GLU A 465 -32.12 -4.29 -21.21
CA GLU A 465 -32.88 -4.05 -22.45
C GLU A 465 -31.97 -3.64 -23.61
N ASP A 466 -30.80 -3.07 -23.34
CA ASP A 466 -29.78 -2.80 -24.36
C ASP A 466 -28.74 -3.93 -24.36
N SER A 467 -29.09 -5.05 -25.00
CA SER A 467 -28.26 -6.27 -25.01
C SER A 467 -26.82 -6.00 -25.48
N LEU A 468 -26.65 -5.22 -26.55
CA LEU A 468 -25.32 -4.95 -27.12
C LEU A 468 -24.46 -4.14 -26.15
N GLN A 469 -25.03 -3.09 -25.55
CA GLN A 469 -24.31 -2.26 -24.60
C GLN A 469 -23.97 -3.06 -23.34
N ILE A 470 -24.90 -3.86 -22.80
CA ILE A 470 -24.63 -4.63 -21.57
C ILE A 470 -23.55 -5.70 -21.77
N PHE A 471 -23.48 -6.33 -22.95
CA PHE A 471 -22.43 -7.32 -23.23
C PHE A 471 -21.05 -6.67 -23.24
N LYS A 472 -20.95 -5.48 -23.83
CA LYS A 472 -19.72 -4.68 -23.82
C LYS A 472 -19.34 -4.23 -22.41
N ASP A 473 -20.31 -3.74 -21.63
CA ASP A 473 -20.09 -3.21 -20.28
C ASP A 473 -19.67 -4.30 -19.27
N LEU A 474 -20.14 -5.52 -19.49
CA LEU A 474 -19.73 -6.71 -18.74
C LEU A 474 -18.42 -7.34 -19.24
N ASN A 475 -17.78 -6.72 -20.26
CA ASN A 475 -16.54 -7.14 -20.89
C ASN A 475 -16.63 -8.54 -21.51
N LEU A 476 -17.75 -8.90 -22.15
CA LEU A 476 -17.81 -10.09 -23.00
C LEU A 476 -16.99 -9.89 -24.27
N GLU A 477 -16.37 -10.96 -24.73
CA GLU A 477 -15.63 -10.99 -25.99
C GLU A 477 -16.45 -11.70 -27.07
N VAL A 478 -16.07 -11.48 -28.32
CA VAL A 478 -16.65 -12.17 -29.48
C VAL A 478 -15.59 -13.09 -30.06
N ASP A 479 -15.96 -14.33 -30.38
CA ASP A 479 -15.07 -15.26 -31.07
C ASP A 479 -14.99 -14.99 -32.58
N SER A 480 -14.16 -15.75 -33.30
CA SER A 480 -13.99 -15.62 -34.75
C SER A 480 -15.28 -15.83 -35.55
N ASN A 481 -16.27 -16.49 -34.95
CA ASN A 481 -17.55 -16.83 -35.57
C ASN A 481 -18.66 -15.84 -35.19
N GLY A 482 -18.34 -14.77 -34.44
CA GLY A 482 -19.33 -13.78 -34.01
C GLY A 482 -20.09 -14.17 -32.73
N ASN A 483 -19.75 -15.27 -32.07
CA ASN A 483 -20.42 -15.71 -30.85
C ASN A 483 -19.81 -15.08 -29.60
N LEU A 484 -20.66 -14.77 -28.62
CA LEU A 484 -20.21 -14.27 -27.33
C LEU A 484 -19.47 -15.35 -26.54
N LYS A 485 -18.37 -14.97 -25.90
CA LYS A 485 -17.58 -15.81 -24.99
C LYS A 485 -17.08 -15.03 -23.79
N LYS A 486 -16.69 -15.74 -22.72
CA LYS A 486 -15.93 -15.15 -21.61
C LYS A 486 -14.49 -14.87 -22.04
N GLY A 487 -14.08 -13.64 -21.82
CA GLY A 487 -12.70 -13.17 -21.83
C GLY A 487 -12.09 -13.08 -20.44
N ALA A 488 -10.85 -12.62 -20.37
CA ALA A 488 -10.14 -12.49 -19.09
C ALA A 488 -10.76 -11.45 -18.15
N LYS A 489 -11.34 -10.38 -18.73
CA LYS A 489 -11.96 -9.24 -18.04
C LYS A 489 -13.46 -9.43 -17.78
N THR A 490 -14.04 -10.49 -18.32
CA THR A 490 -15.49 -10.70 -18.25
C THR A 490 -15.95 -10.86 -16.81
N THR A 491 -17.10 -10.25 -16.52
CA THR A 491 -17.82 -10.44 -15.26
C THR A 491 -18.15 -11.92 -15.03
N ASP A 492 -17.95 -12.40 -13.81
CA ASP A 492 -18.25 -13.79 -13.46
C ASP A 492 -19.71 -13.98 -13.01
N MET A 493 -20.28 -12.96 -12.37
CA MET A 493 -21.67 -12.98 -11.93
C MET A 493 -22.37 -11.62 -12.03
N VAL A 494 -23.67 -11.66 -12.29
CA VAL A 494 -24.52 -10.46 -12.43
C VAL A 494 -25.65 -10.54 -11.44
N ILE A 495 -25.75 -9.54 -10.56
CA ILE A 495 -26.86 -9.38 -9.62
C ILE A 495 -27.95 -8.56 -10.30
N ILE A 496 -29.16 -9.11 -10.37
CA ILE A 496 -30.33 -8.44 -10.94
C ILE A 496 -31.32 -8.17 -9.82
N ASN A 497 -31.54 -6.89 -9.52
CA ASN A 497 -32.60 -6.49 -8.59
C ASN A 497 -33.96 -6.58 -9.28
N ASP A 498 -35.00 -6.92 -8.53
CA ASP A 498 -36.38 -7.03 -9.03
C ASP A 498 -36.57 -8.00 -10.20
N PHE A 499 -35.82 -9.11 -10.21
CA PHE A 499 -35.75 -10.07 -11.32
C PHE A 499 -37.12 -10.51 -11.89
N HIS A 500 -38.15 -10.66 -11.04
CA HIS A 500 -39.52 -11.00 -11.48
C HIS A 500 -40.16 -9.99 -12.46
N ASN A 501 -39.66 -8.75 -12.51
CA ASN A 501 -40.14 -7.69 -13.41
C ASN A 501 -39.37 -7.62 -14.74
N ILE A 502 -38.49 -8.58 -15.03
CA ILE A 502 -37.68 -8.58 -16.25
C ILE A 502 -38.56 -8.63 -17.52
N THR A 503 -38.23 -7.76 -18.48
CA THR A 503 -38.93 -7.69 -19.76
C THR A 503 -38.55 -8.86 -20.68
N ASN A 504 -39.33 -9.11 -21.74
CA ASN A 504 -39.02 -10.18 -22.70
C ASN A 504 -37.65 -10.00 -23.37
N LEU A 505 -37.23 -8.75 -23.59
CA LEU A 505 -35.90 -8.44 -24.10
C LEU A 505 -34.83 -8.73 -23.05
N GLY A 506 -35.05 -8.30 -21.80
CA GLY A 506 -34.17 -8.62 -20.68
C GLY A 506 -34.00 -10.13 -20.47
N LYS A 507 -35.07 -10.93 -20.62
CA LYS A 507 -35.01 -12.41 -20.55
C LYS A 507 -34.05 -12.98 -21.59
N LYS A 508 -34.17 -12.57 -22.86
CA LYS A 508 -33.25 -12.99 -23.93
C LYS A 508 -31.81 -12.60 -23.62
N THR A 509 -31.59 -11.40 -23.08
CA THR A 509 -30.26 -10.96 -22.63
C THR A 509 -29.73 -11.90 -21.54
N VAL A 510 -30.53 -12.18 -20.51
CA VAL A 510 -30.19 -13.07 -19.38
C VAL A 510 -29.90 -14.49 -19.85
N ASP A 511 -30.71 -15.06 -20.74
CA ASP A 511 -30.49 -16.37 -21.33
C ASP A 511 -29.13 -16.42 -22.04
N LYS A 512 -28.78 -15.35 -22.78
CA LYS A 512 -27.49 -15.29 -23.45
C LYS A 512 -26.32 -15.16 -22.48
N LEU A 513 -26.45 -14.38 -21.41
CA LEU A 513 -25.44 -14.29 -20.34
C LEU A 513 -25.21 -15.67 -19.70
N MET A 514 -26.30 -16.40 -19.42
CA MET A 514 -26.23 -17.76 -18.87
C MET A 514 -25.58 -18.73 -19.85
N GLN A 515 -25.93 -18.71 -21.14
CA GLN A 515 -25.30 -19.56 -22.16
C GLN A 515 -23.78 -19.37 -22.23
N VAL A 516 -23.28 -18.15 -22.00
CA VAL A 516 -21.85 -17.84 -21.98
C VAL A 516 -21.19 -18.21 -20.65
N GLY A 517 -21.96 -18.65 -19.65
CA GLY A 517 -21.45 -19.09 -18.35
C GLY A 517 -21.34 -17.99 -17.29
N ILE A 518 -22.07 -16.88 -17.45
CA ILE A 518 -22.22 -15.88 -16.38
C ILE A 518 -23.27 -16.36 -15.40
N ASN A 519 -22.96 -16.27 -14.10
CA ASN A 519 -23.93 -16.62 -13.06
C ASN A 519 -24.88 -15.44 -12.78
N ILE A 520 -26.17 -15.69 -12.81
CA ILE A 520 -27.22 -14.72 -12.50
C ILE A 520 -27.61 -14.88 -11.04
N VAL A 521 -27.45 -13.81 -10.26
CA VAL A 521 -27.62 -13.81 -8.81
C VAL A 521 -28.87 -13.03 -8.46
N VAL A 522 -29.86 -13.71 -7.85
CA VAL A 522 -31.21 -13.19 -7.60
C VAL A 522 -31.55 -13.27 -6.12
N GLN A 523 -32.32 -12.32 -5.60
CA GLN A 523 -32.76 -12.39 -4.20
C GLN A 523 -33.73 -13.56 -4.00
N TYR A 524 -33.54 -14.32 -2.92
CA TYR A 524 -34.44 -15.39 -2.52
C TYR A 524 -35.73 -14.81 -1.94
N GLU A 525 -36.75 -14.66 -2.79
CA GLU A 525 -38.08 -14.16 -2.43
C GLU A 525 -39.16 -14.98 -3.15
N PRO A 526 -40.37 -15.17 -2.59
CA PRO A 526 -41.41 -16.02 -3.17
C PRO A 526 -41.74 -15.68 -4.63
N HIS A 527 -41.88 -14.38 -4.97
CA HIS A 527 -42.16 -13.96 -6.33
C HIS A 527 -41.06 -14.31 -7.34
N ASN A 528 -39.79 -14.32 -6.92
CA ASN A 528 -38.66 -14.63 -7.79
C ASN A 528 -38.57 -16.15 -7.99
N MET A 529 -38.82 -16.91 -6.92
CA MET A 529 -38.90 -18.37 -6.96
C MET A 529 -39.99 -18.84 -7.93
N GLU A 530 -41.22 -18.33 -7.75
CA GLU A 530 -42.33 -18.66 -8.64
C GLU A 530 -42.05 -18.28 -10.09
N PHE A 531 -41.42 -17.12 -10.30
CA PHE A 531 -41.06 -16.66 -11.63
C PHE A 531 -40.01 -17.57 -12.30
N ILE A 532 -38.97 -17.98 -11.57
CA ILE A 532 -37.93 -18.88 -12.07
C ILE A 532 -38.50 -20.28 -12.32
N GLU A 533 -39.41 -20.78 -11.49
CA GLU A 533 -40.09 -22.06 -11.71
C GLU A 533 -40.97 -22.05 -12.98
N LYS A 534 -41.56 -20.91 -13.32
CA LYS A 534 -42.39 -20.72 -14.53
C LYS A 534 -41.59 -20.37 -15.78
N MET A 535 -40.30 -20.03 -15.65
CA MET A 535 -39.47 -19.65 -16.79
C MET A 535 -39.09 -20.91 -17.58
N GLU A 536 -39.64 -21.06 -18.79
CA GLU A 536 -39.23 -22.07 -19.76
C GLU A 536 -37.79 -21.77 -20.24
N LEU A 537 -36.79 -22.15 -19.44
CA LEU A 537 -35.41 -22.12 -19.86
C LEU A 537 -35.22 -23.23 -20.91
N ASN A 538 -34.79 -22.88 -22.11
CA ASN A 538 -34.62 -23.83 -23.23
C ASN A 538 -33.91 -25.10 -22.76
N ASN A 539 -34.61 -26.23 -22.77
CA ASN A 539 -34.11 -27.56 -22.42
C ASN A 539 -33.28 -28.14 -23.58
N ASP A 540 -32.11 -27.56 -23.84
CA ASP A 540 -31.03 -28.37 -24.40
C ASP A 540 -30.47 -29.21 -23.25
N ASP A 541 -30.37 -30.53 -23.44
CA ASP A 541 -30.11 -31.59 -22.45
C ASP A 541 -28.79 -31.46 -21.63
N ASN A 542 -28.09 -30.32 -21.69
CA ASN A 542 -26.93 -29.94 -20.87
C ASN A 542 -27.20 -28.74 -19.93
N ASN A 543 -28.47 -28.45 -19.62
CA ASN A 543 -28.96 -27.26 -18.91
C ASN A 543 -28.39 -27.09 -17.47
N ASN A 544 -27.23 -26.44 -17.36
CA ASN A 544 -26.77 -25.82 -16.11
C ASN A 544 -27.51 -24.49 -15.93
N ASN A 545 -28.62 -24.48 -15.17
CA ASN A 545 -29.24 -23.22 -14.75
C ASN A 545 -28.20 -22.39 -13.99
N ASN A 546 -27.60 -21.39 -14.63
CA ASN A 546 -26.58 -20.52 -14.04
C ASN A 546 -27.17 -19.50 -13.05
N ILE A 547 -28.28 -19.85 -12.40
CA ILE A 547 -28.98 -19.04 -11.41
C ILE A 547 -28.46 -19.39 -10.02
N LEU A 548 -28.21 -18.37 -9.22
CA LEU A 548 -27.84 -18.44 -7.81
C LEU A 548 -28.77 -17.54 -7.01
N PHE A 549 -29.12 -17.97 -5.80
CA PHE A 549 -29.85 -17.12 -4.87
C PHE A 549 -28.91 -16.37 -3.93
N TYR A 550 -29.38 -15.24 -3.39
CA TYR A 550 -28.82 -14.66 -2.19
C TYR A 550 -29.91 -14.35 -1.17
N VAL A 551 -29.56 -14.41 0.11
CA VAL A 551 -30.53 -14.26 1.21
C VAL A 551 -29.84 -13.70 2.45
N ASP A 552 -30.54 -12.84 3.18
CA ASP A 552 -30.06 -12.34 4.47
C ASP A 552 -30.05 -13.49 5.49
N ILE A 553 -28.94 -13.66 6.21
CA ILE A 553 -28.78 -14.71 7.21
C ILE A 553 -29.89 -14.65 8.29
N LYS A 554 -30.37 -13.45 8.63
CA LYS A 554 -31.42 -13.26 9.63
C LYS A 554 -32.75 -13.88 9.18
N ASN A 555 -33.04 -13.85 7.88
CA ASN A 555 -34.27 -14.40 7.34
C ASN A 555 -34.30 -15.94 7.44
N ILE A 556 -33.15 -16.60 7.28
CA ILE A 556 -33.04 -18.07 7.39
C ILE A 556 -32.99 -18.53 8.85
N ILE A 557 -32.27 -17.80 9.70
CA ILE A 557 -32.10 -18.24 11.10
C ILE A 557 -33.40 -18.09 11.89
N ASN A 558 -34.26 -17.13 11.50
CA ASN A 558 -35.55 -16.91 12.13
C ASN A 558 -36.66 -17.80 11.59
N SER A 559 -36.47 -18.50 10.46
CA SER A 559 -37.44 -19.46 9.96
C SER A 559 -37.37 -20.78 10.74
N SER A 560 -38.53 -21.42 10.95
CA SER A 560 -38.62 -22.74 11.59
C SER A 560 -37.93 -23.83 10.77
N GLU A 561 -37.89 -23.63 9.45
CA GLU A 561 -37.16 -24.47 8.50
C GLU A 561 -35.80 -23.81 8.22
N LYS A 562 -34.71 -24.41 8.71
CA LYS A 562 -33.33 -23.99 8.39
C LYS A 562 -32.87 -24.44 6.99
N ASN A 563 -33.83 -24.79 6.13
CA ASN A 563 -33.60 -25.35 4.80
C ASN A 563 -34.08 -24.37 3.74
N ILE A 564 -33.29 -24.22 2.68
CA ILE A 564 -33.63 -23.39 1.53
C ILE A 564 -33.96 -24.31 0.36
N LYS A 565 -35.10 -24.08 -0.29
CA LYS A 565 -35.47 -24.81 -1.51
C LYS A 565 -34.66 -24.24 -2.67
N ILE A 566 -33.74 -25.03 -3.21
CA ILE A 566 -32.81 -24.61 -4.29
C ILE A 566 -33.20 -25.15 -5.67
N SER A 567 -34.47 -25.52 -5.90
CA SER A 567 -34.93 -26.00 -7.21
C SER A 567 -34.60 -25.00 -8.32
N ASN A 568 -34.10 -25.51 -9.46
CA ASN A 568 -33.71 -24.71 -10.63
C ASN A 568 -32.59 -23.68 -10.39
N SER A 569 -31.75 -23.88 -9.36
CA SER A 569 -30.58 -23.03 -9.07
C SER A 569 -29.32 -23.87 -8.78
N LYS A 570 -28.14 -23.27 -8.94
CA LYS A 570 -26.85 -23.84 -8.53
C LYS A 570 -26.65 -23.87 -7.01
N GLY A 571 -27.44 -23.10 -6.26
CA GLY A 571 -27.29 -22.90 -4.83
C GLY A 571 -27.48 -21.44 -4.45
N TYR A 572 -26.98 -21.06 -3.27
CA TYR A 572 -27.18 -19.72 -2.73
C TYR A 572 -25.96 -19.17 -1.98
N GLY A 573 -25.92 -17.85 -1.84
CA GLY A 573 -25.02 -17.14 -0.94
C GLY A 573 -25.76 -16.45 0.20
N LEU A 574 -25.03 -16.13 1.27
CA LEU A 574 -25.57 -15.37 2.40
C LEU A 574 -25.18 -13.90 2.30
N ILE A 575 -26.08 -12.99 2.67
CA ILE A 575 -25.70 -11.61 2.97
C ILE A 575 -25.30 -11.53 4.45
N LEU A 576 -24.12 -10.96 4.70
CA LEU A 576 -23.71 -10.48 6.01
C LEU A 576 -23.43 -8.98 5.92
N ASN A 577 -23.93 -8.22 6.90
CA ASN A 577 -23.60 -6.80 7.04
C ASN A 577 -22.47 -6.53 8.03
N GLY A 578 -21.99 -7.55 8.74
CA GLY A 578 -20.85 -7.46 9.63
C GLY A 578 -21.19 -7.18 11.09
N LYS A 579 -22.46 -6.92 11.40
CA LYS A 579 -22.95 -6.61 12.76
C LYS A 579 -23.53 -7.84 13.46
N GLU A 580 -23.63 -8.97 12.77
CA GLU A 580 -24.17 -10.22 13.32
C GLU A 580 -23.35 -10.68 14.53
N ASP A 581 -24.03 -11.13 15.58
CA ASP A 581 -23.36 -11.71 16.74
C ASP A 581 -22.69 -13.06 16.41
N ILE A 582 -21.78 -13.51 17.28
CA ILE A 582 -21.01 -14.74 17.06
C ILE A 582 -21.89 -16.00 17.00
N GLN A 583 -23.03 -16.05 17.69
CA GLN A 583 -23.94 -17.19 17.66
C GLN A 583 -24.67 -17.27 16.32
N THR A 584 -25.08 -16.12 15.80
CA THR A 584 -25.65 -16.00 14.44
C THR A 584 -24.67 -16.50 13.38
N ILE A 585 -23.39 -16.11 13.45
CA ILE A 585 -22.37 -16.59 12.51
C ILE A 585 -22.08 -18.09 12.70
N LYS A 586 -22.09 -18.61 13.94
CA LYS A 586 -21.91 -20.05 14.21
C LYS A 586 -22.96 -20.92 13.52
N LYS A 587 -24.22 -20.43 13.47
CA LYS A 587 -25.35 -21.15 12.85
C LYS A 587 -25.16 -21.38 11.34
N ILE A 588 -24.25 -20.67 10.67
CA ILE A 588 -23.91 -20.93 9.25
C ILE A 588 -23.52 -22.40 9.03
N LYS A 589 -22.89 -23.06 10.01
CA LYS A 589 -22.49 -24.46 9.93
C LYS A 589 -23.66 -25.45 9.93
N GLU A 590 -24.82 -25.01 10.42
CA GLU A 590 -26.02 -25.84 10.55
C GLU A 590 -26.90 -25.77 9.30
N LEU A 591 -26.59 -24.88 8.36
CA LEU A 591 -27.39 -24.67 7.15
C LEU A 591 -27.24 -25.81 6.15
N ASN A 592 -28.36 -26.28 5.64
CA ASN A 592 -28.43 -27.32 4.61
C ASN A 592 -29.45 -26.93 3.51
N PRO A 593 -29.05 -26.85 2.23
CA PRO A 593 -27.70 -27.02 1.71
C PRO A 593 -26.75 -25.94 2.22
N ARG A 594 -25.45 -26.21 2.18
CA ARG A 594 -24.43 -25.27 2.64
C ARG A 594 -24.33 -24.06 1.69
N PRO A 595 -24.21 -22.81 2.20
CA PRO A 595 -24.00 -21.65 1.34
C PRO A 595 -22.69 -21.74 0.55
N LEU A 596 -22.72 -21.28 -0.70
CA LEU A 596 -21.58 -21.32 -1.62
C LEU A 596 -20.65 -20.13 -1.48
N PHE A 597 -21.16 -18.98 -1.04
CA PHE A 597 -20.41 -17.76 -0.79
C PHE A 597 -21.14 -16.84 0.19
N ILE A 598 -20.44 -15.82 0.66
CA ILE A 598 -21.01 -14.72 1.45
C ILE A 598 -20.87 -13.42 0.65
N LEU A 599 -21.94 -12.65 0.50
CA LEU A 599 -21.91 -11.25 0.09
C LEU A 599 -21.72 -10.39 1.34
N LEU A 600 -20.53 -9.82 1.50
CA LEU A 600 -20.23 -8.91 2.60
C LEU A 600 -20.69 -7.50 2.22
N LYS A 601 -21.89 -7.14 2.67
CA LYS A 601 -22.58 -5.90 2.32
C LYS A 601 -22.79 -5.05 3.57
N SER A 602 -21.80 -4.23 3.89
CA SER A 602 -21.89 -3.28 5.01
C SER A 602 -22.99 -2.25 4.77
N ASP A 603 -23.75 -1.89 5.81
CA ASP A 603 -24.81 -0.86 5.76
C ASP A 603 -24.24 0.49 5.30
N ASN A 604 -23.01 0.80 5.73
CA ASN A 604 -22.28 1.98 5.33
C ASN A 604 -20.87 1.65 4.86
N ILE A 605 -20.44 2.32 3.79
CA ILE A 605 -19.12 2.15 3.20
C ILE A 605 -17.96 2.48 4.15
N TYR A 606 -18.13 3.45 5.06
CA TYR A 606 -17.09 3.89 5.99
C TYR A 606 -16.69 2.78 7.00
N GLU A 607 -17.62 1.85 7.27
CA GLU A 607 -17.42 0.73 8.21
C GLU A 607 -16.79 -0.50 7.54
N HIS A 608 -16.77 -0.56 6.21
CA HIS A 608 -16.47 -1.77 5.45
C HIS A 608 -15.12 -2.41 5.82
N VAL A 609 -14.08 -1.61 6.04
CA VAL A 609 -12.74 -2.08 6.45
C VAL A 609 -12.79 -2.79 7.80
N LEU A 610 -13.50 -2.21 8.76
CA LEU A 610 -13.61 -2.74 10.12
C LEU A 610 -14.48 -4.00 10.15
N ILE A 611 -15.61 -3.97 9.45
CA ILE A 611 -16.51 -5.10 9.25
C ILE A 611 -15.77 -6.28 8.60
N THR A 612 -14.98 -6.02 7.55
CA THR A 612 -14.20 -7.07 6.90
C THR A 612 -13.21 -7.70 7.87
N ARG A 613 -12.44 -6.89 8.61
CA ARG A 613 -11.48 -7.40 9.61
C ARG A 613 -12.16 -8.30 10.64
N ARG A 614 -13.32 -7.85 11.16
CA ARG A 614 -14.14 -8.62 12.10
C ARG A 614 -14.64 -9.93 11.49
N ILE A 615 -15.29 -9.89 10.33
CA ILE A 615 -15.86 -11.07 9.69
C ILE A 615 -14.78 -12.07 9.30
N ASN A 616 -13.64 -11.59 8.79
CA ASN A 616 -12.51 -12.45 8.48
C ASN A 616 -12.02 -13.22 9.73
N GLU A 617 -11.88 -12.52 10.86
CA GLU A 617 -11.51 -13.13 12.15
C GLU A 617 -12.55 -14.13 12.67
N LEU A 618 -13.84 -13.78 12.60
CA LEU A 618 -14.92 -14.66 13.07
C LEU A 618 -15.05 -15.91 12.22
N LEU A 619 -15.00 -15.80 10.89
CA LEU A 619 -15.03 -16.97 10.01
C LEU A 619 -13.82 -17.88 10.25
N GLN A 620 -12.63 -17.31 10.47
CA GLN A 620 -11.42 -18.09 10.70
C GLN A 620 -11.41 -18.76 12.08
N SER A 621 -11.76 -18.06 13.16
CA SER A 621 -11.87 -18.62 14.51
C SER A 621 -12.92 -19.74 14.61
N LEU A 622 -13.98 -19.63 13.81
CA LEU A 622 -15.03 -20.63 13.73
C LEU A 622 -14.75 -21.73 12.73
N ASN A 623 -13.62 -21.76 12.01
CA ASN A 623 -13.36 -22.73 10.93
C ASN A 623 -14.49 -22.78 9.88
N ILE A 624 -15.04 -21.63 9.51
CA ILE A 624 -15.98 -21.51 8.41
C ILE A 624 -15.16 -21.13 7.18
N ASN A 625 -15.00 -22.07 6.25
CA ASN A 625 -14.20 -21.92 5.02
C ASN A 625 -15.06 -21.53 3.80
N ILE A 626 -16.20 -20.88 4.01
CA ILE A 626 -17.02 -20.31 2.92
C ILE A 626 -16.36 -19.02 2.40
N PRO A 627 -16.13 -18.86 1.08
CA PRO A 627 -15.54 -17.64 0.50
C PRO A 627 -16.46 -16.43 0.64
N TYR A 628 -15.91 -15.21 0.69
CA TYR A 628 -16.72 -13.99 0.72
C TYR A 628 -16.33 -12.98 -0.36
N ILE A 629 -17.34 -12.29 -0.87
CA ILE A 629 -17.26 -11.29 -1.93
C ILE A 629 -17.56 -9.93 -1.29
N HIS A 630 -16.67 -8.97 -1.49
CA HIS A 630 -16.92 -7.59 -1.10
C HIS A 630 -18.05 -7.02 -1.95
N TYR A 631 -19.14 -6.57 -1.31
CA TYR A 631 -20.20 -5.83 -1.96
C TYR A 631 -20.18 -4.39 -1.45
N VAL A 632 -19.72 -3.46 -2.29
CA VAL A 632 -19.50 -2.06 -1.91
C VAL A 632 -20.43 -1.15 -2.71
N ASN A 633 -21.37 -0.52 -2.00
CA ASN A 633 -22.23 0.51 -2.58
C ASN A 633 -21.55 1.88 -2.50
N ILE A 634 -21.45 2.55 -3.64
CA ILE A 634 -20.91 3.91 -3.75
C ILE A 634 -22.05 4.86 -4.13
N ASN A 635 -22.47 5.70 -3.18
CA ASN A 635 -23.43 6.77 -3.42
C ASN A 635 -22.70 8.11 -3.47
N SER A 636 -22.38 8.59 -4.67
CA SER A 636 -21.74 9.89 -4.91
C SER A 636 -22.08 10.38 -6.31
N ASP A 637 -22.28 11.68 -6.47
CA ASP A 637 -22.40 12.37 -7.75
C ASP A 637 -21.10 13.04 -8.22
N ASN A 638 -20.03 12.93 -7.42
CA ASN A 638 -18.68 13.37 -7.77
C ASN A 638 -17.81 12.17 -8.18
N TYR A 639 -17.20 12.25 -9.36
CA TYR A 639 -16.40 11.17 -9.93
C TYR A 639 -15.14 10.85 -9.11
N ASP A 640 -14.41 11.87 -8.63
CA ASP A 640 -13.22 11.65 -7.81
C ASP A 640 -13.56 10.98 -6.47
N ASP A 641 -14.71 11.33 -5.88
CA ASP A 641 -15.25 10.68 -4.69
C ASP A 641 -15.58 9.21 -4.98
N ILE A 642 -16.17 8.89 -6.15
CA ILE A 642 -16.40 7.49 -6.56
C ILE A 642 -15.08 6.74 -6.66
N LEU A 643 -14.08 7.33 -7.31
CA LEU A 643 -12.78 6.71 -7.55
C LEU A 643 -12.06 6.40 -6.23
N VAL A 644 -11.96 7.39 -5.32
CA VAL A 644 -11.28 7.21 -4.03
C VAL A 644 -12.05 6.28 -3.08
N ASN A 645 -13.39 6.40 -3.03
CA ASN A 645 -14.21 5.58 -2.13
C ASN A 645 -14.18 4.10 -2.55
N SER A 646 -14.48 3.80 -3.82
CA SER A 646 -14.45 2.42 -4.34
C SER A 646 -13.10 1.74 -4.10
N THR A 647 -12.03 2.50 -4.29
CA THR A 647 -10.66 1.99 -4.18
C THR A 647 -10.25 1.71 -2.74
N LEU A 648 -10.52 2.62 -1.79
CA LEU A 648 -10.01 2.47 -0.42
C LEU A 648 -10.77 1.43 0.41
N TYR A 649 -12.11 1.41 0.34
CA TYR A 649 -12.88 0.59 1.29
C TYR A 649 -12.75 -0.92 1.05
N ALA A 650 -12.82 -1.37 -0.21
CA ALA A 650 -12.53 -2.77 -0.56
C ALA A 650 -11.05 -3.01 -0.81
N GLY A 651 -10.38 -2.10 -1.53
CA GLY A 651 -9.00 -2.29 -1.93
C GLY A 651 -8.03 -2.41 -0.75
N SER A 652 -8.20 -1.63 0.33
CA SER A 652 -7.36 -1.79 1.53
C SER A 652 -7.50 -3.16 2.19
N CYS A 653 -8.69 -3.78 2.13
CA CYS A 653 -8.90 -5.15 2.61
C CYS A 653 -8.22 -6.18 1.71
N LEU A 654 -8.38 -6.02 0.39
CA LEU A 654 -7.75 -6.87 -0.62
C LEU A 654 -6.21 -6.81 -0.53
N MET A 655 -5.62 -5.64 -0.25
CA MET A 655 -4.17 -5.49 0.01
C MET A 655 -3.69 -6.28 1.23
N ASP A 656 -4.56 -6.50 2.21
CA ASP A 656 -4.32 -7.34 3.39
C ASP A 656 -4.76 -8.81 3.14
N LEU A 657 -4.96 -9.21 1.87
CA LEU A 657 -5.37 -10.55 1.43
C LEU A 657 -6.73 -11.03 2.00
N MET A 658 -7.61 -10.08 2.32
CA MET A 658 -8.97 -10.34 2.78
C MET A 658 -9.94 -10.19 1.61
N GLY A 659 -10.61 -11.29 1.23
CA GLY A 659 -11.62 -11.31 0.16
C GLY A 659 -11.37 -12.32 -0.95
N ASP A 660 -12.47 -12.81 -1.54
CA ASP A 660 -12.50 -13.80 -2.62
C ASP A 660 -13.23 -13.30 -3.88
N GLY A 661 -13.85 -12.13 -3.80
CA GLY A 661 -14.50 -11.45 -4.91
C GLY A 661 -14.75 -9.97 -4.62
N LEU A 662 -15.06 -9.21 -5.66
CA LEU A 662 -15.37 -7.79 -5.58
C LEU A 662 -16.56 -7.43 -6.47
N ILE A 663 -17.49 -6.67 -5.89
CA ILE A 663 -18.61 -6.01 -6.53
C ILE A 663 -18.59 -4.55 -6.09
N VAL A 664 -18.27 -3.67 -7.03
CA VAL A 664 -18.44 -2.23 -6.86
C VAL A 664 -19.75 -1.84 -7.51
N ASN A 665 -20.66 -1.25 -6.74
CA ASN A 665 -21.96 -0.82 -7.23
C ASN A 665 -22.12 0.69 -7.00
N VAL A 666 -21.94 1.49 -8.06
CA VAL A 666 -22.34 2.89 -8.06
C VAL A 666 -23.87 2.95 -8.13
N THR A 667 -24.48 3.60 -7.13
CA THR A 667 -25.95 3.65 -6.97
C THR A 667 -26.57 4.96 -7.46
N ASN A 668 -25.76 5.98 -7.74
CA ASN A 668 -26.24 7.28 -8.18
C ASN A 668 -26.11 7.43 -9.70
N ASP A 669 -27.24 7.43 -10.39
CA ASP A 669 -27.30 7.49 -11.86
C ASP A 669 -27.14 8.93 -12.41
N VAL A 670 -27.00 9.95 -11.56
CA VAL A 670 -26.90 11.35 -12.02
C VAL A 670 -25.66 11.56 -12.89
N LEU A 671 -24.54 10.93 -12.55
CA LEU A 671 -23.29 11.04 -13.32
C LEU A 671 -23.39 10.38 -14.72
N THR A 672 -24.24 9.36 -14.87
CA THR A 672 -24.45 8.66 -16.13
C THR A 672 -25.57 9.30 -16.96
N ASN A 673 -26.52 10.00 -16.33
CA ASN A 673 -27.63 10.68 -16.99
C ASN A 673 -27.36 12.14 -17.39
N LYS A 674 -26.48 12.88 -16.70
CA LYS A 674 -26.21 14.32 -16.97
C LYS A 674 -25.62 14.64 -18.35
N LYS A 675 -25.34 13.65 -19.22
CA LYS A 675 -24.88 13.87 -20.60
C LYS A 675 -25.80 13.28 -21.68
N LYS A 676 -26.98 12.75 -21.32
CA LYS A 676 -28.02 12.37 -22.31
C LYS A 676 -28.90 13.55 -22.76
N ILE A 677 -28.69 14.75 -22.24
CA ILE A 677 -29.36 15.99 -22.65
C ILE A 677 -28.29 16.93 -23.23
N GLU A 678 -27.80 16.61 -24.42
CA GLU A 678 -27.11 17.53 -25.35
C GLU A 678 -26.87 16.77 -26.67
N THR A 679 -27.95 16.31 -27.31
CA THR A 679 -27.95 15.86 -28.71
C THR A 679 -29.01 16.63 -29.48
N LYS A 680 -28.68 17.90 -29.72
CA LYS A 680 -29.14 18.66 -30.89
C LYS A 680 -27.96 19.54 -31.26
N TYR A 681 -27.05 19.04 -32.07
CA TYR A 681 -26.17 19.76 -33.00
C TYR A 681 -25.24 18.70 -33.59
N ASP A 682 -25.77 17.95 -34.56
CA ASP A 682 -24.93 17.53 -35.66
C ASP A 682 -24.91 18.68 -36.68
N GLU A 683 -23.79 18.78 -37.38
CA GLU A 683 -23.46 19.64 -38.52
C GLU A 683 -22.71 20.95 -38.23
N LYS A 684 -21.37 20.84 -38.45
CA LYS A 684 -20.42 21.81 -39.02
C LYS A 684 -19.44 22.53 -38.09
N GLU A 685 -18.22 22.60 -38.63
CA GLU A 685 -17.05 23.42 -38.31
C GLU A 685 -15.99 22.86 -37.34
N GLU A 686 -14.91 22.39 -37.96
CA GLU A 686 -13.54 22.36 -37.43
C GLU A 686 -13.09 23.79 -37.12
N VAL A 687 -12.83 24.09 -35.84
CA VAL A 687 -11.89 25.14 -35.43
C VAL A 687 -11.07 24.63 -34.25
N GLU A 688 -9.76 24.72 -34.38
CA GLU A 688 -8.75 24.44 -33.36
C GLU A 688 -8.93 25.35 -32.15
N GLU A 689 -9.24 24.78 -30.98
CA GLU A 689 -8.99 25.39 -29.68
C GLU A 689 -8.12 24.47 -28.82
N GLU A 690 -6.98 25.01 -28.40
CA GLU A 690 -5.93 24.34 -27.63
C GLU A 690 -6.39 23.92 -26.23
N GLY A 691 -6.12 22.65 -25.90
CA GLY A 691 -5.58 22.30 -24.58
C GLY A 691 -6.55 22.27 -23.40
N LYS A 692 -7.60 21.43 -23.45
CA LYS A 692 -8.20 20.86 -22.21
C LYS A 692 -8.50 19.38 -22.41
N ASN A 693 -7.85 18.53 -21.59
CA ASN A 693 -8.14 17.09 -21.39
C ASN A 693 -9.61 16.86 -21.00
N LYS A 694 -10.55 16.97 -21.96
CA LYS A 694 -11.95 16.53 -21.81
C LYS A 694 -12.19 15.11 -22.34
N ASP A 695 -11.19 14.50 -22.99
CA ASP A 695 -11.37 13.28 -23.80
C ASP A 695 -11.45 11.95 -23.04
N ILE A 696 -11.25 11.93 -21.71
CA ILE A 696 -11.36 10.69 -20.91
C ILE A 696 -12.74 10.53 -20.25
N HIS A 697 -13.57 11.57 -20.20
CA HIS A 697 -14.96 11.46 -19.71
C HIS A 697 -15.93 10.86 -20.75
N ARG A 698 -15.42 9.98 -21.61
CA ARG A 698 -16.16 9.31 -22.68
C ARG A 698 -17.16 8.33 -22.08
N LEU A 699 -18.38 8.83 -21.81
CA LEU A 699 -19.67 8.13 -21.68
C LEU A 699 -19.57 6.63 -21.30
N LEU A 700 -19.06 6.33 -20.11
CA LEU A 700 -19.21 4.99 -19.54
C LEU A 700 -20.61 4.89 -18.95
N SER A 701 -21.35 3.83 -19.30
CA SER A 701 -22.54 3.46 -18.55
C SER A 701 -22.18 3.18 -17.09
N ARG A 702 -23.18 3.09 -16.22
CA ARG A 702 -22.97 2.73 -14.81
C ARG A 702 -22.30 1.37 -14.67
N VAL A 703 -22.72 0.38 -15.46
CA VAL A 703 -22.13 -0.96 -15.47
C VAL A 703 -20.69 -0.93 -15.98
N ALA A 704 -20.41 -0.15 -17.03
CA ALA A 704 -19.04 0.01 -17.52
C ALA A 704 -18.12 0.66 -16.48
N LEU A 705 -18.63 1.65 -15.73
CA LEU A 705 -17.92 2.28 -14.62
C LEU A 705 -17.65 1.27 -13.49
N ASN A 706 -18.65 0.48 -13.09
CA ASN A 706 -18.50 -0.57 -12.07
C ASN A 706 -17.43 -1.60 -12.47
N SER A 707 -17.49 -2.06 -13.73
CA SER A 707 -16.48 -2.95 -14.33
C SER A 707 -15.09 -2.30 -14.32
N PHE A 708 -14.98 -1.04 -14.75
CA PHE A 708 -13.72 -0.29 -14.76
C PHE A 708 -13.09 -0.22 -13.36
N LEU A 709 -13.85 0.19 -12.34
CA LEU A 709 -13.37 0.31 -10.97
C LEU A 709 -12.91 -1.06 -10.44
N THR A 710 -13.75 -2.09 -10.61
CA THR A 710 -13.47 -3.45 -10.13
C THR A 710 -12.21 -4.03 -10.76
N LEU A 711 -12.07 -3.93 -12.09
CA LEU A 711 -10.91 -4.45 -12.82
C LEU A 711 -9.62 -3.75 -12.41
N ASN A 712 -9.63 -2.43 -12.23
CA ASN A 712 -8.43 -1.68 -11.86
C ASN A 712 -8.01 -1.92 -10.40
N ILE A 713 -8.97 -2.00 -9.47
CA ILE A 713 -8.67 -2.36 -8.08
C ILE A 713 -8.03 -3.76 -8.02
N LEU A 714 -8.57 -4.73 -8.75
CA LEU A 714 -8.02 -6.09 -8.80
C LEU A 714 -6.65 -6.16 -9.49
N GLN A 715 -6.45 -5.36 -10.55
CA GLN A 715 -5.16 -5.25 -11.25
C GLN A 715 -4.08 -4.70 -10.31
N ASP A 716 -4.36 -3.59 -9.61
CA ASP A 716 -3.37 -2.90 -8.77
C ASP A 716 -3.13 -3.60 -7.42
N THR A 717 -4.11 -4.34 -6.91
CA THR A 717 -3.92 -5.26 -5.77
C THR A 717 -3.15 -6.53 -6.17
N ARG A 718 -2.97 -6.77 -7.48
CA ARG A 718 -2.34 -7.96 -8.07
C ARG A 718 -3.02 -9.28 -7.71
N ILE A 719 -4.27 -9.23 -7.28
CA ILE A 719 -5.06 -10.41 -6.99
C ILE A 719 -5.53 -11.08 -8.29
N ARG A 720 -5.85 -10.29 -9.31
CA ARG A 720 -6.23 -10.79 -10.64
C ARG A 720 -5.73 -9.81 -11.71
N LEU A 721 -4.94 -10.30 -12.67
CA LEU A 721 -4.31 -9.49 -13.71
C LEU A 721 -5.00 -9.67 -15.05
N PHE A 722 -5.33 -8.56 -15.72
CA PHE A 722 -6.15 -8.57 -16.94
C PHE A 722 -5.48 -7.92 -18.14
N LYS A 723 -4.59 -6.97 -17.89
CA LYS A 723 -3.94 -6.14 -18.90
C LYS A 723 -2.46 -6.02 -18.59
N THR A 724 -1.74 -5.37 -19.49
CA THR A 724 -0.34 -5.00 -19.27
C THR A 724 -0.22 -4.15 -18.01
N ASP A 725 0.76 -4.47 -17.18
CA ASP A 725 1.13 -3.67 -16.01
C ASP A 725 2.17 -2.62 -16.45
N TYR A 726 1.86 -1.35 -16.20
CA TYR A 726 2.71 -0.24 -16.61
C TYR A 726 3.43 0.35 -15.39
N ILE A 727 4.73 0.56 -15.56
CA ILE A 727 5.59 1.22 -14.59
C ILE A 727 6.11 2.49 -15.28
N ALA A 728 5.39 3.61 -15.14
CA ALA A 728 5.76 4.85 -15.83
C ALA A 728 6.28 5.90 -14.84
N CYS A 729 7.44 6.50 -15.11
CA CYS A 729 7.97 7.58 -14.29
C CYS A 729 6.96 8.74 -14.19
N PRO A 730 6.88 9.42 -13.03
CA PRO A 730 6.17 10.70 -12.96
C PRO A 730 6.88 11.77 -13.78
N SER A 731 6.14 12.80 -14.21
CA SER A 731 6.73 13.97 -14.86
C SER A 731 7.70 14.68 -13.90
N CYS A 732 8.93 14.96 -14.34
CA CYS A 732 9.90 15.74 -13.57
C CYS A 732 10.90 16.43 -14.51
N GLY A 733 11.64 17.42 -13.99
CA GLY A 733 12.66 18.16 -14.75
C GLY A 733 13.85 17.34 -15.29
N ARG A 734 13.85 16.02 -15.15
CA ARG A 734 14.88 15.11 -15.71
C ARG A 734 14.39 14.38 -16.96
N THR A 735 13.11 14.43 -17.27
CA THR A 735 12.55 13.68 -18.39
C THR A 735 13.18 14.18 -19.69
N LEU A 736 13.65 13.25 -20.54
CA LEU A 736 14.40 13.56 -21.76
C LEU A 736 13.55 13.55 -23.05
N PHE A 737 12.25 13.27 -22.91
CA PHE A 737 11.25 13.17 -23.98
C PHE A 737 9.86 13.46 -23.43
N ASN A 738 8.83 13.52 -24.29
CA ASN A 738 7.46 13.73 -23.81
C ASN A 738 6.87 12.44 -23.21
N ILE A 739 7.20 12.17 -21.94
CA ILE A 739 6.79 10.93 -21.27
C ILE A 739 5.27 10.74 -21.21
N GLN A 740 4.50 11.84 -21.19
CA GLN A 740 3.04 11.76 -21.12
C GLN A 740 2.47 11.20 -22.42
N GLU A 741 2.85 11.77 -23.56
CA GLU A 741 2.42 11.33 -24.90
C GLU A 741 2.93 9.93 -25.22
N THR A 742 4.20 9.66 -24.94
CA THR A 742 4.81 8.35 -25.20
C THR A 742 4.15 7.26 -24.36
N THR A 743 3.87 7.52 -23.08
CA THR A 743 3.18 6.54 -22.21
C THR A 743 1.78 6.25 -22.75
N LYS A 744 1.01 7.27 -23.15
CA LYS A 744 -0.31 7.09 -23.79
C LYS A 744 -0.22 6.24 -25.06
N LYS A 745 0.77 6.52 -25.93
CA LYS A 745 1.00 5.77 -27.18
C LYS A 745 1.31 4.30 -26.90
N ILE A 746 2.25 4.02 -25.99
CA ILE A 746 2.61 2.65 -25.60
C ILE A 746 1.40 1.93 -24.99
N MET A 747 0.64 2.57 -24.10
CA MET A 747 -0.56 1.99 -23.49
C MET A 747 -1.62 1.62 -24.52
N LYS A 748 -1.87 2.49 -25.51
CA LYS A 748 -2.81 2.23 -26.60
C LYS A 748 -2.40 1.01 -27.43
N LEU A 749 -1.10 0.87 -27.71
CA LEU A 749 -0.56 -0.20 -28.56
C LEU A 749 -0.46 -1.55 -27.83
N THR A 750 -0.21 -1.55 -26.52
CA THR A 750 0.16 -2.76 -25.78
C THR A 750 -0.83 -3.19 -24.71
N GLY A 751 -1.84 -2.38 -24.37
CA GLY A 751 -2.68 -2.59 -23.17
C GLY A 751 -3.49 -3.89 -23.13
N HIS A 752 -3.66 -4.57 -24.25
CA HIS A 752 -4.33 -5.87 -24.34
C HIS A 752 -3.45 -7.04 -23.85
N LEU A 753 -2.13 -6.86 -23.72
CA LEU A 753 -1.20 -7.93 -23.41
C LEU A 753 -1.23 -8.32 -21.92
N LYS A 754 -2.01 -9.35 -21.57
CA LYS A 754 -2.09 -9.91 -20.22
C LYS A 754 -0.74 -10.49 -19.77
N GLY A 755 -0.31 -10.13 -18.55
CA GLY A 755 0.90 -10.65 -17.93
C GLY A 755 2.20 -10.03 -18.44
N VAL A 756 2.12 -9.05 -19.34
CA VAL A 756 3.28 -8.26 -19.79
C VAL A 756 3.46 -7.07 -18.84
N LYS A 757 4.72 -6.71 -18.58
CA LYS A 757 5.10 -5.61 -17.70
C LYS A 757 6.01 -4.69 -18.50
N ILE A 758 5.60 -3.44 -18.68
CA ILE A 758 6.34 -2.47 -19.49
C ILE A 758 6.67 -1.26 -18.61
N ALA A 759 7.95 -0.96 -18.53
CA ALA A 759 8.46 0.23 -17.87
C ALA A 759 8.68 1.35 -18.88
N VAL A 760 8.19 2.56 -18.59
CA VAL A 760 8.39 3.77 -19.38
C VAL A 760 9.10 4.81 -18.51
N MET A 761 10.39 4.99 -18.73
CA MET A 761 11.27 5.72 -17.84
C MET A 761 11.79 6.98 -18.52
N GLY A 762 11.49 8.14 -17.93
CA GLY A 762 11.85 9.45 -18.50
C GLY A 762 13.36 9.72 -18.57
N CYS A 763 14.16 9.02 -17.76
CA CYS A 763 15.61 9.17 -17.72
C CYS A 763 16.30 7.92 -17.19
N ILE A 764 17.60 7.79 -17.49
CA ILE A 764 18.44 6.67 -17.04
C ILE A 764 18.75 6.68 -15.53
N VAL A 765 18.54 7.81 -14.84
CA VAL A 765 19.02 8.03 -13.47
C VAL A 765 18.43 7.05 -12.46
N ASN A 766 17.11 7.05 -12.31
CA ASN A 766 16.40 6.05 -11.51
C ASN A 766 15.76 4.97 -12.39
N GLY A 767 15.57 5.26 -13.69
CA GLY A 767 14.82 4.41 -14.59
C GLY A 767 15.31 2.97 -14.64
N ILE A 768 16.63 2.74 -14.69
CA ILE A 768 17.20 1.37 -14.72
C ILE A 768 16.85 0.57 -13.46
N GLY A 769 16.89 1.23 -12.30
CA GLY A 769 16.57 0.58 -11.04
C GLY A 769 15.07 0.33 -10.89
N GLU A 770 14.26 1.33 -11.22
CA GLU A 770 12.80 1.32 -11.14
C GLU A 770 12.17 0.31 -12.12
N MET A 771 12.80 0.09 -13.30
CA MET A 771 12.33 -0.90 -14.27
C MET A 771 12.77 -2.34 -14.01
N ALA A 772 13.55 -2.61 -12.95
CA ALA A 772 14.18 -3.92 -12.75
C ALA A 772 13.20 -5.10 -12.69
N ASP A 773 11.94 -4.84 -12.33
CA ASP A 773 10.85 -5.82 -12.23
C ASP A 773 9.97 -5.90 -13.51
N ALA A 774 10.29 -5.11 -14.54
CA ALA A 774 9.59 -5.10 -15.82
C ALA A 774 10.17 -6.15 -16.78
N HIS A 775 9.32 -6.63 -17.70
CA HIS A 775 9.78 -7.49 -18.78
C HIS A 775 10.46 -6.66 -19.87
N PHE A 776 9.91 -5.48 -20.16
CA PHE A 776 10.42 -4.57 -21.19
C PHE A 776 10.62 -3.17 -20.61
N GLY A 777 11.73 -2.53 -20.92
CA GLY A 777 12.03 -1.16 -20.53
C GLY A 777 12.16 -0.24 -21.73
N TYR A 778 11.49 0.91 -21.68
CA TYR A 778 11.62 2.03 -22.59
C TYR A 778 12.24 3.19 -21.81
N VAL A 779 13.51 3.52 -22.03
CA VAL A 779 14.26 4.43 -21.16
C VAL A 779 14.87 5.58 -21.96
N GLY A 780 14.61 6.82 -21.53
CA GLY A 780 15.29 7.99 -22.08
C GLY A 780 16.78 7.98 -21.71
N SER A 781 17.66 7.83 -22.71
CA SER A 781 19.11 7.79 -22.53
C SER A 781 19.78 9.13 -22.84
N ALA A 782 19.25 9.88 -23.80
CA ALA A 782 19.60 11.27 -24.12
C ALA A 782 18.37 11.99 -24.71
N PRO A 783 18.38 13.33 -24.89
CA PRO A 783 17.26 14.04 -25.52
C PRO A 783 16.88 13.40 -26.87
N LYS A 784 15.59 13.07 -27.05
CA LYS A 784 15.05 12.37 -28.23
C LYS A 784 15.67 11.00 -28.56
N LYS A 785 16.33 10.36 -27.58
CA LYS A 785 17.01 9.07 -27.73
C LYS A 785 16.59 8.09 -26.65
N ILE A 786 16.28 6.87 -27.07
CA ILE A 786 15.69 5.82 -26.26
C ILE A 786 16.57 4.57 -26.28
N ASP A 787 16.72 3.97 -25.12
CA ASP A 787 17.30 2.65 -24.93
C ASP A 787 16.17 1.65 -24.61
N LEU A 788 16.20 0.48 -25.26
CA LEU A 788 15.25 -0.61 -25.02
C LEU A 788 15.91 -1.74 -24.25
N TYR A 789 15.18 -2.26 -23.26
CA TYR A 789 15.64 -3.32 -22.37
C TYR A 789 14.71 -4.52 -22.37
N TYR A 790 15.28 -5.71 -22.19
CA TYR A 790 14.56 -6.92 -21.82
C TYR A 790 15.05 -7.39 -20.45
N GLY A 791 14.18 -7.34 -19.45
CA GLY A 791 14.58 -7.44 -18.04
C GLY A 791 15.64 -6.38 -17.70
N LYS A 792 16.84 -6.83 -17.32
CA LYS A 792 17.98 -5.95 -16.98
C LYS A 792 18.97 -5.75 -18.13
N GLU A 793 18.78 -6.47 -19.24
CA GLU A 793 19.69 -6.44 -20.38
C GLU A 793 19.32 -5.31 -21.35
N LEU A 794 20.32 -4.50 -21.72
CA LEU A 794 20.19 -3.48 -22.76
C LEU A 794 20.21 -4.19 -24.11
N VAL A 795 19.10 -4.12 -24.86
CA VAL A 795 18.94 -4.81 -26.15
C VAL A 795 19.24 -3.88 -27.31
N GLU A 796 18.74 -2.65 -27.25
CA GLU A 796 18.97 -1.64 -28.28
C GLU A 796 19.24 -0.28 -27.64
N ARG A 797 20.12 0.52 -28.26
CA ARG A 797 20.65 1.75 -27.67
C ARG A 797 20.51 2.93 -28.62
N ASN A 798 20.21 4.11 -28.07
CA ASN A 798 20.15 5.39 -28.78
C ASN A 798 19.19 5.39 -29.99
N ILE A 799 18.09 4.67 -29.88
CA ILE A 799 17.03 4.64 -30.90
C ILE A 799 16.38 6.04 -30.95
N PRO A 800 16.13 6.60 -32.15
CA PRO A 800 15.30 7.80 -32.27
C PRO A 800 13.93 7.61 -31.61
N GLU A 801 13.49 8.58 -30.81
CA GLU A 801 12.21 8.51 -30.07
C GLU A 801 11.01 8.14 -30.96
N GLU A 802 10.98 8.68 -32.18
CA GLU A 802 9.90 8.49 -33.15
C GLU A 802 9.72 7.01 -33.57
N GLU A 803 10.82 6.26 -33.69
CA GLU A 803 10.86 4.85 -34.10
C GLU A 803 10.76 3.88 -32.90
N ALA A 804 11.03 4.37 -31.68
CA ALA A 804 11.23 3.52 -30.52
C ALA A 804 9.98 2.74 -30.08
N CYS A 805 8.77 3.23 -30.36
CA CYS A 805 7.54 2.50 -30.06
C CYS A 805 7.37 1.25 -30.94
N ASP A 806 7.73 1.35 -32.22
CA ASP A 806 7.61 0.23 -33.16
C ASP A 806 8.68 -0.83 -32.84
N LYS A 807 9.90 -0.37 -32.52
CA LYS A 807 10.98 -1.23 -32.01
C LYS A 807 10.61 -1.95 -30.72
N LEU A 808 9.88 -1.30 -29.80
CA LEU A 808 9.37 -1.96 -28.60
C LEU A 808 8.39 -3.09 -28.95
N ILE A 809 7.50 -2.90 -29.93
CA ILE A 809 6.58 -3.95 -30.39
C ILE A 809 7.34 -5.11 -31.02
N GLU A 810 8.32 -4.84 -31.89
CA GLU A 810 9.21 -5.85 -32.48
C GLU A 810 9.91 -6.67 -31.38
N LEU A 811 10.41 -6.01 -30.34
CA LEU A 811 11.04 -6.67 -29.20
C LEU A 811 10.04 -7.56 -28.44
N ILE A 812 8.82 -7.09 -28.20
CA ILE A 812 7.77 -7.88 -27.53
C ILE A 812 7.41 -9.13 -28.34
N LYS A 813 7.30 -8.98 -29.67
CA LYS A 813 7.06 -10.09 -30.61
C LYS A 813 8.20 -11.10 -30.59
N LYS A 814 9.46 -10.63 -30.65
CA LYS A 814 10.67 -11.47 -30.60
C LYS A 814 10.75 -12.34 -29.34
N HIS A 815 10.19 -11.87 -28.23
CA HIS A 815 10.13 -12.62 -26.97
C HIS A 815 8.82 -13.41 -26.76
N ASN A 816 8.01 -13.63 -27.81
CA ASN A 816 6.76 -14.41 -27.78
C ASN A 816 5.76 -13.94 -26.71
N LYS A 817 5.75 -12.63 -26.42
CA LYS A 817 4.82 -12.01 -25.46
C LYS A 817 3.74 -11.15 -26.12
N TRP A 818 3.74 -11.08 -27.44
CA TRP A 818 2.68 -10.45 -28.23
C TRP A 818 1.52 -11.44 -28.42
N LYS A 819 0.28 -10.94 -28.26
CA LYS A 819 -0.95 -11.62 -28.64
C LYS A 819 -1.80 -10.60 -29.35
N ASP A 820 -2.34 -10.93 -30.51
CA ASP A 820 -3.18 -9.98 -31.23
C ASP A 820 -4.45 -9.63 -30.42
N PRO A 821 -4.89 -8.35 -30.47
CA PRO A 821 -5.94 -7.80 -29.61
C PRO A 821 -7.34 -8.37 -29.86
#